data_AF-A0A9Q8ZAU2-F1
#
_entry.id   AF-A0A9Q8ZAU2-F1
#
_cell.length_a   1.000
_cell.length_b   1.000
_cell.length_c   1.000
_cell.angle_alpha   90.00
_cell.angle_beta   90.00
_cell.angle_gamma   90.00
#
_symmetry.space_group_name_H-M   'P 1'
#
loop_
_entity.id
_entity.type
_entity.pdbx_description
1 polymer ?
#
loop_
_entity_poly.entity_id
_entity_poly.type
_entity_poly.pdbx_seq_one_letter_code
_entity_poly.pdbx_strand_id
1 'polypeptide(L)'
;MTKRSHASISASHAEPLGRQTSYDGEGSASHEDGDGSSLKKARSFMATLACDVCRSRKTRCDEDRPRCGYCRTMNLECTYQAPRATKKDQSMAVAINAIRRLESKIEDLTTAINAPKPAPTLPHSPAGPISDHHSPYATFSQPSPGSHVTGVPANSLHRSRLSLHEPAMSPQVVGSPAKSPFTVPEAQGAVDLSFSQHRVALWPAVQHILPSTFVSARKELPEDYIVEIENYRLPLSMNIHHPYGTGPDSWLMSLPQSAVKGLADAYFAVFHRNTPILDKYHFFSSTLGTAMENEFGYDIETVLVLNVLALGCLAVKAHEEGDFSLPSRHSATGRGFVPPEWYELILDKPPGIKFFNEARKRSGFLMCQTDLQAGQFYMLSTLYYAQILRPLDSWTTVNRAALCCASILTRTSTVDYETWEGDMLSRLFWCTLMYETVITQELDLLPHSGLLGYEPDIPLPKFTHCPRPKTSISGLLTDEDDSLFNFHFLAQAAHRIILTRVKQSLYTFAEKEGYPSASLTAEMHHQLEQWRENLPPTLQFSDADDEGDSASPAHVIAKAMLRSRYLVAKFHIGRPFLYKALHAPGYTNEAEYDEVREGLRGGMYWPTTMGLCTQMLSALPIKFGWCCQCFGQVLLFHAVALSPDPRLRETLPEGWREWSAGAGLEAKTRNWTLHILRRRTPAYRIISYQQLESLMSDYSYQSLANMGPQGRWRRVLFIAAVPMVLAFIYYSTPSAYMPAGLTSSPYPHTQNITLPKDDLSMATIIKALYGPILHPIDAANFTDEDGDVYRLPGEPRFKSKLGKKVLILDIDSRPLTDEGQLMNQHLKWKGMRSLSAGMLGHYMFAQIHGYDYKFVRAPDYEDRWGTWVKVPMMKEALKTHEYIVFMDSDVMFHYPHLPLEWLLNYWNMTDDTLAMMSIDPNEPQNYDSRGNRYLNTGFVIARQSKRTQEMYKAWAECPSETRYKGCAKWKKGWAHEQAAFGNYLRYDYDRPNDIRVLPCVEANGAPEAEKRGGCKGVFVRHFWVDKGLVAKNLADNVMQYFLPRLHEAYMGSASEHIVDAKGFRLEGAELIEMSEAEKEAARKGQGKNQKDEGW
;
A
#
# COMPACT_ATOMS: atom_id res chain seq x y z
N MET A 1 53.82 -41.64 4.84
CA MET A 1 54.36 -42.28 6.06
C MET A 1 53.18 -42.74 6.92
N THR A 2 53.37 -43.76 7.79
CA THR A 2 52.64 -44.08 9.06
C THR A 2 51.10 -43.91 9.21
N LYS A 3 50.32 -44.79 9.89
CA LYS A 3 50.43 -46.24 10.24
C LYS A 3 49.15 -46.70 11.02
N ARG A 4 48.45 -47.76 10.57
CA ARG A 4 47.57 -48.69 11.37
C ARG A 4 46.35 -48.08 12.14
N SER A 5 45.37 -48.82 12.68
CA SER A 5 45.14 -50.28 12.83
C SER A 5 43.64 -50.70 12.85
N HIS A 6 43.41 -52.01 12.67
CA HIS A 6 42.14 -52.77 12.72
C HIS A 6 41.24 -52.60 13.96
N ALA A 7 39.95 -52.94 13.76
CA ALA A 7 39.16 -53.81 14.65
C ALA A 7 38.23 -54.71 13.81
N SER A 8 37.77 -55.85 14.35
CA SER A 8 36.89 -56.82 13.67
C SER A 8 36.05 -57.60 14.68
N ILE A 9 34.79 -57.92 14.36
CA ILE A 9 33.86 -58.67 15.22
C ILE A 9 33.20 -59.81 14.42
N SER A 10 33.01 -60.97 15.04
CA SER A 10 32.43 -62.20 14.48
C SER A 10 30.98 -62.44 14.97
N ALA A 11 30.23 -63.35 14.29
CA ALA A 11 28.80 -63.58 14.51
C ALA A 11 28.40 -65.07 14.64
N SER A 12 27.18 -65.31 15.14
CA SER A 12 26.44 -66.59 15.35
C SER A 12 24.98 -66.23 15.73
N HIS A 13 23.92 -67.05 15.75
CA HIS A 13 23.56 -68.43 15.32
C HIS A 13 22.00 -68.51 15.36
N ALA A 14 21.24 -69.42 14.71
CA ALA A 14 21.51 -70.49 13.75
C ALA A 14 20.20 -70.89 12.98
N GLU A 15 20.30 -71.98 12.22
CA GLU A 15 19.33 -72.78 11.42
C GLU A 15 18.36 -73.68 12.26
N PRO A 16 17.53 -74.61 11.70
CA PRO A 16 16.85 -74.75 10.37
C PRO A 16 15.38 -75.35 10.43
N LEU A 17 14.84 -75.74 9.25
CA LEU A 17 13.99 -76.94 8.90
C LEU A 17 12.54 -76.77 8.36
N GLY A 18 12.24 -77.49 7.27
CA GLY A 18 10.91 -77.74 6.67
C GLY A 18 10.96 -78.03 5.16
N ARG A 19 10.35 -79.11 4.63
CA ARG A 19 10.46 -79.54 3.20
C ARG A 19 9.30 -80.47 2.75
N GLN A 20 9.15 -80.68 1.43
CA GLN A 20 8.33 -81.70 0.70
C GLN A 20 6.83 -81.35 0.53
N THR A 21 6.04 -81.72 -0.50
CA THR A 21 6.17 -82.46 -1.82
C THR A 21 4.79 -82.38 -2.54
N SER A 22 4.53 -82.59 -3.85
CA SER A 22 5.25 -82.52 -5.17
C SER A 22 4.31 -83.08 -6.30
N TYR A 23 4.72 -83.08 -7.60
CA TYR A 23 4.07 -83.67 -8.81
C TYR A 23 2.83 -82.93 -9.41
N ASP A 24 2.63 -82.80 -10.73
CA ASP A 24 3.55 -82.92 -11.90
C ASP A 24 2.95 -82.35 -13.21
N GLY A 25 3.77 -82.12 -14.25
CA GLY A 25 3.34 -81.80 -15.63
C GLY A 25 4.39 -81.07 -16.49
N GLU A 26 4.88 -81.69 -17.57
CA GLU A 26 6.08 -81.25 -18.32
C GLU A 26 5.83 -80.22 -19.46
N GLY A 27 6.84 -79.40 -19.78
CA GLY A 27 6.79 -78.40 -20.86
C GLY A 27 8.12 -77.67 -21.13
N SER A 28 9.15 -78.41 -21.60
CA SER A 28 10.55 -77.95 -21.70
C SER A 28 10.84 -76.72 -22.58
N ALA A 29 11.40 -75.65 -21.99
CA ALA A 29 12.52 -74.87 -22.55
C ALA A 29 13.23 -74.01 -21.46
N SER A 30 14.57 -74.10 -21.35
CA SER A 30 15.45 -73.32 -20.45
C SER A 30 15.74 -71.89 -20.98
N HIS A 31 16.16 -70.88 -20.22
CA HIS A 31 16.88 -70.82 -18.92
C HIS A 31 16.37 -69.67 -18.00
N GLU A 32 16.91 -69.57 -16.78
CA GLU A 32 16.40 -68.71 -15.68
C GLU A 32 16.72 -67.19 -15.74
N ASP A 33 15.86 -66.39 -15.11
CA ASP A 33 16.16 -65.07 -14.52
C ASP A 33 16.52 -65.24 -13.02
N GLY A 34 17.47 -64.44 -12.47
CA GLY A 34 18.02 -64.75 -11.14
C GLY A 34 18.91 -63.71 -10.40
N ASP A 35 18.59 -62.41 -10.46
CA ASP A 35 19.06 -61.35 -9.53
C ASP A 35 20.59 -61.00 -9.52
N GLY A 36 20.98 -59.93 -8.80
CA GLY A 36 22.26 -59.98 -8.04
C GLY A 36 23.37 -58.94 -8.26
N SER A 37 23.10 -57.71 -8.70
CA SER A 37 23.99 -56.52 -8.53
C SER A 37 25.46 -56.56 -9.04
N SER A 38 25.81 -55.70 -10.01
CA SER A 38 26.91 -54.70 -9.84
C SER A 38 27.12 -53.73 -11.02
N LEU A 39 27.03 -52.43 -10.69
CA LEU A 39 27.64 -51.25 -11.33
C LEU A 39 28.35 -51.42 -12.70
N LYS A 40 27.62 -51.26 -13.82
CA LYS A 40 28.24 -50.84 -15.10
C LYS A 40 27.49 -49.68 -15.76
N LYS A 41 28.26 -48.63 -16.04
CA LYS A 41 27.85 -47.30 -16.50
C LYS A 41 27.31 -47.32 -17.94
N ALA A 42 26.00 -47.20 -18.11
CA ALA A 42 25.38 -47.05 -19.43
C ALA A 42 25.81 -45.72 -20.07
N ARG A 43 26.24 -45.76 -21.34
CA ARG A 43 26.59 -44.57 -22.13
C ARG A 43 25.34 -43.98 -22.77
N SER A 44 25.08 -42.69 -22.56
CA SER A 44 24.26 -41.92 -23.49
C SER A 44 25.01 -41.77 -24.83
N PHE A 45 24.32 -42.02 -25.95
CA PHE A 45 24.84 -41.77 -27.29
C PHE A 45 23.83 -40.91 -28.06
N MET A 46 24.00 -39.59 -28.00
CA MET A 46 23.36 -38.66 -28.94
C MET A 46 24.37 -38.31 -30.04
N ALA A 47 23.91 -38.33 -31.29
CA ALA A 47 24.78 -38.08 -32.45
C ALA A 47 25.11 -36.59 -32.58
N THR A 48 26.39 -36.29 -32.79
CA THR A 48 26.90 -34.93 -32.95
C THR A 48 26.85 -34.43 -34.41
N LEU A 49 26.97 -33.12 -34.62
CA LEU A 49 26.63 -32.48 -35.89
C LEU A 49 27.80 -32.47 -36.89
N ALA A 50 27.98 -33.58 -37.60
CA ALA A 50 28.95 -33.69 -38.69
C ALA A 50 28.74 -32.63 -39.79
N CYS A 51 29.84 -32.08 -40.33
CA CYS A 51 29.84 -31.16 -41.48
C CYS A 51 29.24 -31.82 -42.74
N ASP A 52 28.82 -31.02 -43.72
CA ASP A 52 28.07 -31.52 -44.89
C ASP A 52 28.83 -32.60 -45.68
N VAL A 53 30.16 -32.48 -45.79
CA VAL A 53 31.03 -33.47 -46.46
C VAL A 53 31.11 -34.79 -45.69
N CYS A 54 31.32 -34.74 -44.37
CA CYS A 54 31.34 -35.96 -43.55
C CYS A 54 29.95 -36.60 -43.48
N ARG A 55 28.89 -35.79 -43.40
CA ARG A 55 27.49 -36.22 -43.34
C ARG A 55 27.04 -36.89 -44.64
N SER A 56 27.35 -36.30 -45.79
CA SER A 56 27.02 -36.88 -47.11
C SER A 56 27.83 -38.16 -47.40
N ARG A 57 29.10 -38.21 -47.00
CA ARG A 57 29.96 -39.40 -47.13
C ARG A 57 29.77 -40.45 -46.03
N LYS A 58 28.93 -40.17 -45.02
CA LYS A 58 28.73 -40.98 -43.81
C LYS A 58 30.03 -41.31 -43.05
N THR A 59 31.05 -40.46 -43.18
CA THR A 59 32.32 -40.59 -42.46
C THR A 59 32.25 -39.90 -41.10
N ARG A 60 33.02 -40.39 -40.13
CA ARG A 60 33.07 -39.80 -38.78
C ARG A 60 33.73 -38.41 -38.86
N CYS A 61 32.97 -37.40 -38.44
CA CYS A 61 33.48 -36.05 -38.23
C CYS A 61 34.18 -35.97 -36.85
N ASP A 62 35.26 -35.21 -36.78
CA ASP A 62 35.99 -34.83 -35.57
C ASP A 62 35.68 -33.38 -35.13
N GLU A 63 34.78 -32.70 -35.85
CA GLU A 63 34.11 -31.43 -35.51
C GLU A 63 35.01 -30.19 -35.31
N ASP A 64 36.32 -30.35 -35.51
CA ASP A 64 37.31 -29.28 -35.44
C ASP A 64 37.01 -28.13 -36.44
N ARG A 65 37.39 -26.91 -36.06
CA ARG A 65 37.05 -25.66 -36.76
C ARG A 65 38.31 -24.83 -37.04
N PRO A 66 38.43 -24.20 -38.22
CA PRO A 66 37.39 -23.99 -39.25
C PRO A 66 37.17 -25.16 -40.22
N ARG A 67 38.05 -26.17 -40.28
CA ARG A 67 37.87 -27.39 -41.11
C ARG A 67 38.14 -28.62 -40.26
N CYS A 68 37.20 -29.57 -40.21
CA CYS A 68 37.40 -30.86 -39.52
C CYS A 68 38.58 -31.63 -40.14
N GLY A 69 39.26 -32.48 -39.37
CA GLY A 69 40.46 -33.21 -39.78
C GLY A 69 40.28 -34.02 -41.06
N TYR A 70 39.16 -34.74 -41.22
CA TYR A 70 38.87 -35.48 -42.46
C TYR A 70 38.86 -34.56 -43.70
N CYS A 71 38.15 -33.43 -43.62
CA CYS A 71 38.08 -32.45 -44.71
C CYS A 71 39.40 -31.68 -44.89
N ARG A 72 40.20 -31.53 -43.83
CA ARG A 72 41.54 -30.93 -43.88
C ARG A 72 42.51 -31.83 -44.65
N THR A 73 42.58 -33.12 -44.31
CA THR A 73 43.45 -34.11 -44.95
C THR A 73 43.02 -34.43 -46.39
N MET A 74 41.71 -34.52 -46.67
CA MET A 74 41.19 -34.73 -48.03
C MET A 74 41.13 -33.44 -48.86
N ASN A 75 41.54 -32.30 -48.30
CA ASN A 75 41.38 -30.95 -48.82
C ASN A 75 39.99 -30.62 -49.40
N LEU A 76 38.92 -31.06 -48.73
CA LEU A 76 37.52 -30.78 -49.09
C LEU A 76 37.00 -29.56 -48.34
N GLU A 77 36.12 -28.79 -48.97
CA GLU A 77 35.48 -27.63 -48.34
C GLU A 77 34.58 -28.08 -47.18
N CYS A 78 34.70 -27.44 -46.00
CA CYS A 78 34.15 -27.96 -44.75
C CYS A 78 33.02 -27.09 -44.20
N THR A 79 31.89 -27.04 -44.91
CA THR A 79 30.71 -26.29 -44.47
C THR A 79 29.95 -27.01 -43.35
N TYR A 80 29.51 -26.24 -42.36
CA TYR A 80 28.53 -26.65 -41.35
C TYR A 80 27.30 -25.76 -41.54
N GLN A 81 26.15 -26.33 -41.89
CA GLN A 81 24.92 -25.53 -42.03
C GLN A 81 24.42 -25.03 -40.67
N ALA A 82 24.02 -23.77 -40.61
CA ALA A 82 23.17 -23.29 -39.53
C ALA A 82 21.80 -24.01 -39.60
N PRO A 83 21.12 -24.24 -38.45
CA PRO A 83 19.79 -24.83 -38.46
C PRO A 83 18.81 -24.03 -39.33
N ARG A 84 18.01 -24.72 -40.14
CA ARG A 84 16.88 -24.08 -40.83
C ARG A 84 15.81 -23.72 -39.80
N ALA A 85 15.23 -22.53 -39.95
CA ALA A 85 14.13 -22.05 -39.13
C ALA A 85 12.99 -23.10 -39.05
N THR A 86 12.56 -23.37 -37.83
CA THR A 86 11.52 -24.34 -37.48
C THR A 86 10.13 -23.70 -37.51
N LYS A 87 9.08 -24.51 -37.30
CA LYS A 87 7.73 -23.98 -37.08
C LYS A 87 7.64 -23.06 -35.84
N LYS A 88 8.51 -23.26 -34.83
CA LYS A 88 8.57 -22.39 -33.63
C LYS A 88 9.07 -20.99 -33.99
N ASP A 89 10.07 -20.89 -34.87
CA ASP A 89 10.59 -19.61 -35.36
C ASP A 89 9.56 -18.85 -36.22
N GLN A 90 8.74 -19.57 -37.00
CA GLN A 90 7.60 -18.97 -37.70
C GLN A 90 6.52 -18.48 -36.71
N SER A 91 6.22 -19.26 -35.67
CA SER A 91 5.29 -18.84 -34.60
C SER A 91 5.82 -17.63 -33.83
N MET A 92 7.13 -17.54 -33.57
CA MET A 92 7.77 -16.38 -32.96
C MET A 92 7.78 -15.15 -33.88
N ALA A 93 7.95 -15.32 -35.20
CA ALA A 93 7.81 -14.23 -36.15
C ALA A 93 6.36 -13.71 -36.23
N VAL A 94 5.37 -14.59 -36.13
CA VAL A 94 3.96 -14.19 -36.00
C VAL A 94 3.69 -13.51 -34.64
N ALA A 95 4.29 -14.01 -33.54
CA ALA A 95 4.21 -13.42 -32.21
C ALA A 95 4.75 -11.99 -32.17
N ILE A 96 5.98 -11.77 -32.68
CA ILE A 96 6.61 -10.45 -32.72
C ILE A 96 5.82 -9.49 -33.61
N ASN A 97 5.24 -9.97 -34.72
CA ASN A 97 4.37 -9.15 -35.55
C ASN A 97 2.98 -8.91 -34.94
N ALA A 98 2.49 -9.78 -34.04
CA ALA A 98 1.26 -9.57 -33.29
C ALA A 98 1.47 -8.57 -32.14
N ILE A 99 2.59 -8.69 -31.42
CA ILE A 99 3.03 -7.73 -30.38
C ILE A 99 3.21 -6.35 -31.02
N ARG A 100 4.00 -6.24 -32.11
CA ARG A 100 4.15 -4.97 -32.86
C ARG A 100 2.84 -4.42 -33.43
N ARG A 101 1.86 -5.27 -33.74
CA ARG A 101 0.51 -4.82 -34.15
C ARG A 101 -0.33 -4.35 -32.96
N LEU A 102 -0.15 -4.90 -31.76
CA LEU A 102 -0.82 -4.42 -30.55
C LEU A 102 -0.16 -3.11 -30.07
N GLU A 103 1.17 -3.03 -30.05
CA GLU A 103 1.95 -1.82 -29.79
C GLU A 103 1.56 -0.71 -30.78
N SER A 104 1.69 -0.96 -32.09
CA SER A 104 1.28 -0.02 -33.14
C SER A 104 -0.20 0.37 -33.04
N LYS A 105 -1.13 -0.55 -32.74
CA LYS A 105 -2.55 -0.19 -32.58
C LYS A 105 -2.80 0.62 -31.31
N ILE A 106 -2.04 0.40 -30.23
CA ILE A 106 -2.13 1.20 -29.01
C ILE A 106 -1.55 2.60 -29.26
N GLU A 107 -0.47 2.73 -30.04
CA GLU A 107 0.02 4.01 -30.53
C GLU A 107 -1.00 4.68 -31.47
N ASP A 108 -1.50 4.00 -32.51
CA ASP A 108 -2.50 4.52 -33.46
C ASP A 108 -3.77 5.00 -32.74
N LEU A 109 -4.30 4.22 -31.78
CA LEU A 109 -5.41 4.62 -30.92
C LEU A 109 -5.04 5.87 -30.09
N THR A 110 -3.86 5.90 -29.48
CA THR A 110 -3.42 7.03 -28.65
C THR A 110 -3.19 8.30 -29.47
N THR A 111 -2.69 8.17 -30.70
CA THR A 111 -2.53 9.27 -31.67
C THR A 111 -3.88 9.77 -32.18
N ALA A 112 -4.82 8.87 -32.48
CA ALA A 112 -6.19 9.23 -32.87
C ALA A 112 -6.97 9.91 -31.72
N ILE A 113 -6.77 9.47 -30.48
CA ILE A 113 -7.36 10.06 -29.26
C ILE A 113 -6.82 11.47 -28.99
N ASN A 114 -5.54 11.73 -29.28
CA ASN A 114 -4.90 13.03 -29.04
C ASN A 114 -5.06 14.04 -30.19
N ALA A 115 -5.68 13.67 -31.33
CA ALA A 115 -5.84 14.54 -32.48
C ALA A 115 -7.12 15.40 -32.42
N PRO A 116 -7.03 16.75 -32.24
CA PRO A 116 -8.22 17.60 -32.23
C PRO A 116 -8.83 17.69 -33.64
N LYS A 117 -10.02 17.13 -33.83
CA LYS A 117 -10.80 17.32 -35.08
C LYS A 117 -11.20 18.80 -35.22
N PRO A 118 -10.95 19.44 -36.38
CA PRO A 118 -11.42 20.80 -36.63
C PRO A 118 -12.95 20.84 -36.71
N ALA A 119 -13.53 21.96 -36.26
CA ALA A 119 -14.97 22.17 -36.29
C ALA A 119 -15.51 22.29 -37.75
N PRO A 120 -16.75 21.83 -38.02
CA PRO A 120 -17.34 21.91 -39.36
C PRO A 120 -17.68 23.36 -39.72
N THR A 121 -16.92 23.97 -40.62
CA THR A 121 -17.24 25.26 -41.23
C THR A 121 -18.32 25.12 -42.29
N LEU A 122 -19.26 26.07 -42.32
CA LEU A 122 -20.31 26.16 -43.33
C LEU A 122 -19.72 26.55 -44.71
N PRO A 123 -20.31 26.07 -45.82
CA PRO A 123 -19.71 26.23 -47.15
C PRO A 123 -19.96 27.61 -47.78
N HIS A 124 -18.90 28.30 -48.18
CA HIS A 124 -18.96 29.41 -49.15
C HIS A 124 -17.80 29.32 -50.17
N SER A 125 -18.03 29.91 -51.34
CA SER A 125 -17.38 29.57 -52.62
C SER A 125 -16.03 30.27 -52.90
N PRO A 126 -15.20 29.78 -53.87
CA PRO A 126 -13.77 30.14 -53.95
C PRO A 126 -13.36 31.15 -55.04
N ALA A 127 -12.37 31.99 -54.70
CA ALA A 127 -11.36 32.66 -55.56
C ALA A 127 -10.35 33.36 -54.61
N GLY A 128 -9.06 33.61 -54.90
CA GLY A 128 -8.17 33.35 -56.03
C GLY A 128 -6.68 33.44 -55.56
N PRO A 129 -5.65 33.34 -56.44
CA PRO A 129 -4.32 32.83 -56.01
C PRO A 129 -3.09 33.78 -56.14
N ILE A 130 -2.00 33.39 -55.45
CA ILE A 130 -0.55 33.68 -55.70
C ILE A 130 0.00 35.11 -55.44
N SER A 131 1.03 35.22 -54.58
CA SER A 131 2.43 35.51 -54.99
C SER A 131 3.44 35.55 -53.82
N ASP A 132 4.65 35.05 -54.05
CA ASP A 132 5.83 35.08 -53.17
C ASP A 132 6.70 36.36 -53.35
N HIS A 133 7.62 36.64 -52.39
CA HIS A 133 9.10 36.66 -52.59
C HIS A 133 9.95 37.66 -51.73
N HIS A 134 11.04 37.11 -51.17
CA HIS A 134 12.39 37.70 -50.93
C HIS A 134 12.69 38.78 -49.85
N SER A 135 14.00 38.89 -49.54
CA SER A 135 14.68 39.59 -48.42
C SER A 135 15.92 40.38 -48.95
N PRO A 136 16.99 40.70 -48.19
CA PRO A 136 17.16 41.42 -46.90
C PRO A 136 18.18 42.61 -47.00
N TYR A 137 18.45 43.40 -45.93
CA TYR A 137 19.80 43.73 -45.35
C TYR A 137 19.81 44.80 -44.21
N ALA A 138 20.95 44.91 -43.50
CA ALA A 138 21.19 45.55 -42.17
C ALA A 138 21.55 47.07 -42.14
N THR A 139 21.67 47.68 -40.93
CA THR A 139 22.90 48.41 -40.40
C THR A 139 22.69 49.32 -39.13
N PHE A 140 23.62 49.21 -38.16
CA PHE A 140 24.03 50.00 -36.96
C PHE A 140 23.55 51.46 -36.65
N SER A 141 23.41 51.82 -35.34
CA SER A 141 24.19 52.88 -34.59
C SER A 141 23.67 53.23 -33.14
N GLN A 142 24.46 53.99 -32.32
CA GLN A 142 24.17 54.51 -30.94
C GLN A 142 24.16 56.08 -30.92
N PRO A 143 24.31 56.87 -29.79
CA PRO A 143 24.07 56.70 -28.33
C PRO A 143 23.28 57.89 -27.64
N SER A 144 23.21 57.95 -26.30
CA SER A 144 22.58 59.02 -25.44
C SER A 144 23.58 60.11 -24.94
N PRO A 145 23.16 61.18 -24.20
CA PRO A 145 23.35 61.18 -22.71
C PRO A 145 22.50 62.14 -21.80
N GLY A 146 22.36 61.78 -20.50
CA GLY A 146 22.19 62.67 -19.30
C GLY A 146 20.82 63.33 -19.04
N SER A 147 20.36 63.63 -17.80
CA SER A 147 20.76 63.40 -16.38
C SER A 147 19.55 63.83 -15.47
N HIS A 148 19.42 63.73 -14.13
CA HIS A 148 20.18 63.35 -12.91
C HIS A 148 19.15 62.75 -11.89
N VAL A 149 19.43 61.75 -11.03
CA VAL A 149 20.05 61.74 -9.67
C VAL A 149 19.26 62.51 -8.60
N THR A 150 18.82 61.93 -7.48
CA THR A 150 18.91 60.55 -6.89
C THR A 150 17.68 59.67 -7.28
N GLY A 151 17.33 58.46 -6.76
CA GLY A 151 17.83 57.55 -5.69
C GLY A 151 16.83 57.42 -4.50
N VAL A 152 16.78 56.38 -3.64
CA VAL A 152 17.58 55.15 -3.41
C VAL A 152 16.74 54.18 -2.51
N PRO A 153 16.80 52.82 -2.56
CA PRO A 153 17.25 51.90 -3.62
C PRO A 153 16.10 51.02 -4.21
N ALA A 154 16.41 50.26 -5.27
CA ALA A 154 15.56 49.16 -5.80
C ALA A 154 16.30 47.80 -5.59
N ASN A 155 15.72 46.62 -5.84
CA ASN A 155 15.23 46.15 -7.14
C ASN A 155 13.92 45.36 -7.08
N SER A 156 13.12 45.53 -8.14
CA SER A 156 11.95 44.71 -8.45
C SER A 156 12.30 43.59 -9.45
N LEU A 157 11.32 42.72 -9.68
CA LEU A 157 10.97 42.09 -10.97
C LEU A 157 11.88 42.42 -12.17
N HIS A 158 12.31 41.39 -12.91
CA HIS A 158 12.16 41.46 -14.37
C HIS A 158 11.90 40.12 -15.06
N ARG A 159 11.35 40.23 -16.27
CA ARG A 159 10.84 39.14 -17.11
C ARG A 159 11.66 39.03 -18.41
N SER A 160 11.95 37.78 -18.80
CA SER A 160 12.30 37.28 -20.16
C SER A 160 13.65 37.57 -20.83
N ARG A 161 14.40 36.47 -21.06
CA ARG A 161 14.91 35.89 -22.34
C ARG A 161 15.70 36.74 -23.36
N LEU A 162 16.81 36.15 -23.83
CA LEU A 162 17.19 35.77 -25.23
C LEU A 162 18.65 35.21 -25.20
N SER A 163 19.24 34.49 -26.19
CA SER A 163 18.84 33.32 -27.03
C SER A 163 20.01 32.97 -28.00
N LEU A 164 20.21 31.70 -28.42
CA LEU A 164 20.76 31.27 -29.75
C LEU A 164 20.86 29.73 -29.92
N HIS A 165 20.95 29.26 -31.19
CA HIS A 165 20.86 27.85 -31.67
C HIS A 165 22.19 27.03 -31.56
N GLU A 166 22.27 25.68 -31.52
CA GLU A 166 21.74 24.57 -32.38
C GLU A 166 22.51 24.41 -33.74
N PRO A 167 22.42 23.30 -34.54
CA PRO A 167 21.50 22.14 -34.51
C PRO A 167 22.11 20.71 -34.70
N ALA A 168 21.31 19.64 -34.47
CA ALA A 168 21.52 18.29 -35.09
C ALA A 168 20.33 17.29 -34.95
N MET A 169 19.26 17.48 -35.75
CA MET A 169 18.29 16.47 -36.28
C MET A 169 17.40 15.58 -35.34
N SER A 170 16.15 15.41 -35.81
CA SER A 170 14.98 14.68 -35.25
C SER A 170 14.97 13.14 -35.55
N PRO A 171 13.99 12.31 -35.09
CA PRO A 171 12.66 12.67 -34.54
C PRO A 171 12.17 11.97 -33.24
N GLN A 172 11.48 12.77 -32.43
CA GLN A 172 10.22 12.51 -31.71
C GLN A 172 9.98 11.12 -31.05
N VAL A 173 10.12 11.09 -29.72
CA VAL A 173 9.26 10.29 -28.82
C VAL A 173 8.25 11.25 -28.19
N VAL A 174 6.95 10.98 -28.31
CA VAL A 174 5.89 11.85 -27.76
C VAL A 174 5.32 11.21 -26.50
N GLY A 175 5.83 11.63 -25.33
CA GLY A 175 5.25 11.26 -24.05
C GLY A 175 3.86 11.90 -23.83
N SER A 176 3.01 11.24 -23.04
CA SER A 176 1.76 11.82 -22.54
C SER A 176 1.92 12.27 -21.08
N PRO A 177 1.40 13.45 -20.69
CA PRO A 177 1.64 14.02 -19.37
C PRO A 177 0.65 13.50 -18.31
N ALA A 178 0.95 13.81 -17.05
CA ALA A 178 -0.04 13.73 -15.97
C ALA A 178 -1.21 14.70 -16.19
N LYS A 179 -2.41 14.26 -15.79
CA LYS A 179 -3.74 14.89 -15.98
C LYS A 179 -4.31 14.76 -17.40
N SER A 180 -5.61 14.40 -17.46
CA SER A 180 -6.40 14.36 -18.68
C SER A 180 -6.50 15.74 -19.35
N PRO A 181 -6.44 15.85 -20.68
CA PRO A 181 -6.75 17.08 -21.41
C PRO A 181 -8.26 17.40 -21.41
N PHE A 182 -9.11 16.44 -21.04
CA PHE A 182 -10.54 16.67 -20.84
C PHE A 182 -10.80 17.19 -19.42
N THR A 183 -10.92 18.51 -19.28
CA THR A 183 -11.68 19.08 -18.16
C THR A 183 -13.14 18.67 -18.30
N VAL A 184 -13.56 17.68 -17.53
CA VAL A 184 -14.99 17.43 -17.28
C VAL A 184 -15.55 18.72 -16.66
N PRO A 185 -16.65 19.29 -17.17
CA PRO A 185 -17.28 20.45 -16.54
C PRO A 185 -17.70 20.12 -15.10
N GLU A 186 -17.55 21.07 -14.17
CA GLU A 186 -18.11 20.94 -12.82
C GLU A 186 -19.64 21.09 -12.86
N ALA A 187 -20.32 20.05 -13.35
CA ALA A 187 -21.76 19.95 -13.38
C ALA A 187 -22.31 19.95 -11.95
N GLN A 188 -23.03 21.02 -11.59
CA GLN A 188 -23.49 21.28 -10.24
C GLN A 188 -24.53 20.24 -9.81
N GLY A 189 -24.11 19.27 -8.99
CA GLY A 189 -24.93 18.12 -8.58
C GLY A 189 -24.48 16.77 -9.16
N ALA A 190 -23.31 16.69 -9.80
CA ALA A 190 -22.73 15.41 -10.21
C ALA A 190 -22.41 14.49 -9.02
N VAL A 191 -22.53 13.17 -9.22
CA VAL A 191 -22.26 12.13 -8.22
C VAL A 191 -21.24 11.14 -8.76
N ASP A 192 -20.11 10.99 -8.09
CA ASP A 192 -19.11 9.97 -8.43
C ASP A 192 -19.52 8.59 -7.87
N LEU A 193 -19.44 7.58 -8.73
CA LEU A 193 -19.81 6.20 -8.44
C LEU A 193 -18.54 5.41 -8.09
N SER A 194 -18.40 4.94 -6.85
CA SER A 194 -17.28 4.04 -6.51
C SER A 194 -17.30 2.79 -7.39
N PHE A 195 -16.14 2.41 -7.91
CA PHE A 195 -15.98 1.24 -8.77
C PHE A 195 -16.27 -0.09 -8.03
N SER A 196 -16.06 -0.10 -6.71
CA SER A 196 -16.38 -1.24 -5.83
C SER A 196 -17.83 -1.68 -5.97
N GLN A 197 -18.07 -2.99 -5.86
CA GLN A 197 -19.42 -3.55 -5.88
C GLN A 197 -20.01 -3.69 -4.47
N HIS A 198 -19.20 -3.74 -3.42
CA HIS A 198 -19.74 -3.76 -2.05
C HIS A 198 -20.43 -2.43 -1.69
N ARG A 199 -20.06 -1.31 -2.34
CA ARG A 199 -20.70 0.00 -2.18
C ARG A 199 -22.08 0.10 -2.86
N VAL A 200 -22.50 -0.88 -3.68
CA VAL A 200 -23.87 -0.96 -4.22
C VAL A 200 -24.91 -0.97 -3.09
N ALA A 201 -24.61 -1.59 -1.94
CA ALA A 201 -25.49 -1.61 -0.76
C ALA A 201 -25.72 -0.21 -0.14
N LEU A 202 -24.96 0.80 -0.55
CA LEU A 202 -25.13 2.19 -0.12
C LEU A 202 -26.01 3.01 -1.10
N TRP A 203 -26.29 2.52 -2.31
CA TRP A 203 -27.12 3.24 -3.30
C TRP A 203 -28.54 3.45 -2.76
N PRO A 204 -29.15 4.66 -2.85
CA PRO A 204 -30.49 4.92 -2.33
C PRO A 204 -31.56 3.92 -2.82
N ALA A 205 -31.63 3.63 -4.12
CA ALA A 205 -32.57 2.66 -4.67
C ALA A 205 -32.38 1.24 -4.10
N VAL A 206 -31.14 0.85 -3.79
CA VAL A 206 -30.82 -0.46 -3.20
C VAL A 206 -31.17 -0.49 -1.70
N GLN A 207 -30.99 0.63 -0.98
CA GLN A 207 -31.45 0.75 0.42
C GLN A 207 -32.98 0.65 0.54
N HIS A 208 -33.76 0.92 -0.52
CA HIS A 208 -35.22 0.75 -0.50
C HIS A 208 -35.70 -0.70 -0.68
N ILE A 209 -34.88 -1.59 -1.25
CA ILE A 209 -35.20 -3.03 -1.34
C ILE A 209 -34.62 -3.84 -0.18
N LEU A 210 -33.58 -3.34 0.48
CA LEU A 210 -32.92 -4.02 1.58
C LEU A 210 -33.75 -3.96 2.88
N PRO A 211 -33.74 -5.03 3.71
CA PRO A 211 -34.42 -5.01 5.00
C PRO A 211 -33.96 -3.84 5.87
N SER A 212 -34.88 -3.16 6.56
CA SER A 212 -34.54 -2.02 7.42
C SER A 212 -33.51 -2.38 8.50
N THR A 213 -33.52 -3.62 8.99
CA THR A 213 -32.49 -4.18 9.89
C THR A 213 -31.10 -4.23 9.24
N PHE A 214 -31.00 -4.63 7.97
CA PHE A 214 -29.75 -4.64 7.22
C PHE A 214 -29.28 -3.22 6.91
N VAL A 215 -30.18 -2.32 6.50
CA VAL A 215 -29.85 -0.92 6.20
C VAL A 215 -29.38 -0.18 7.46
N SER A 216 -30.00 -0.42 8.62
CA SER A 216 -29.51 0.09 9.90
C SER A 216 -28.13 -0.47 10.25
N ALA A 217 -27.94 -1.80 10.20
CA ALA A 217 -26.63 -2.40 10.50
C ALA A 217 -25.52 -1.94 9.54
N ARG A 218 -25.81 -1.76 8.23
CA ARG A 218 -24.83 -1.21 7.28
C ARG A 218 -24.50 0.25 7.55
N LYS A 219 -25.40 1.03 8.16
CA LYS A 219 -25.16 2.43 8.61
C LYS A 219 -24.48 2.51 9.98
N GLU A 220 -24.55 1.46 10.79
CA GLU A 220 -23.80 1.33 12.05
C GLU A 220 -22.35 0.86 11.82
N LEU A 221 -22.08 0.18 10.70
CA LEU A 221 -20.73 -0.17 10.24
C LEU A 221 -20.06 1.00 9.49
N PRO A 222 -18.74 1.19 9.63
CA PRO A 222 -18.00 2.23 8.90
C PRO A 222 -17.96 1.95 7.38
N GLU A 223 -17.45 2.90 6.60
CA GLU A 223 -17.32 2.68 5.15
C GLU A 223 -16.38 1.50 4.83
N ASP A 224 -15.23 1.43 5.52
CA ASP A 224 -14.18 0.42 5.41
C ASP A 224 -14.43 -0.83 6.29
N TYR A 225 -15.69 -1.20 6.55
CA TYR A 225 -16.06 -2.34 7.41
C TYR A 225 -15.33 -3.67 7.07
N ILE A 226 -14.90 -3.87 5.82
CA ILE A 226 -14.04 -5.00 5.40
C ILE A 226 -12.67 -4.96 6.09
N VAL A 227 -12.05 -3.78 6.16
CA VAL A 227 -10.75 -3.55 6.82
C VAL A 227 -10.90 -3.71 8.34
N GLU A 228 -11.97 -3.19 8.94
CA GLU A 228 -12.29 -3.43 10.35
C GLU A 228 -12.42 -4.94 10.65
N ILE A 229 -13.19 -5.67 9.85
CA ILE A 229 -13.39 -7.12 9.96
C ILE A 229 -12.05 -7.88 9.85
N GLU A 230 -11.19 -7.50 8.90
CA GLU A 230 -9.88 -8.15 8.73
C GLU A 230 -8.91 -7.80 9.86
N ASN A 231 -8.97 -6.60 10.44
CA ASN A 231 -8.18 -6.24 11.63
C ASN A 231 -8.55 -7.09 12.85
N TYR A 232 -9.79 -7.57 12.97
CA TYR A 232 -10.21 -8.54 13.98
C TYR A 232 -10.01 -10.01 13.57
N ARG A 233 -9.55 -10.30 12.34
CA ARG A 233 -9.30 -11.67 11.88
C ARG A 233 -8.11 -12.27 12.64
N LEU A 234 -8.35 -13.40 13.31
CA LEU A 234 -7.31 -14.14 14.03
C LEU A 234 -6.06 -14.40 13.15
N PRO A 235 -4.84 -14.25 13.68
CA PRO A 235 -3.62 -14.61 12.99
C PRO A 235 -3.63 -16.07 12.49
N LEU A 236 -2.86 -16.35 11.44
CA LEU A 236 -2.60 -17.73 11.02
C LEU A 236 -1.95 -18.53 12.16
N SER A 237 -2.39 -19.77 12.35
CA SER A 237 -1.79 -20.70 13.31
C SER A 237 -0.29 -20.79 13.09
N MET A 238 0.50 -20.48 14.12
CA MET A 238 1.95 -20.71 14.12
C MET A 238 2.29 -22.19 14.37
N ASN A 239 1.38 -22.92 15.03
CA ASN A 239 1.54 -24.36 15.24
C ASN A 239 1.37 -25.09 13.91
N ILE A 240 2.39 -25.87 13.53
CA ILE A 240 2.42 -26.72 12.35
C ILE A 240 2.60 -28.18 12.79
N HIS A 241 2.10 -29.13 12.00
CA HIS A 241 2.36 -30.55 12.23
C HIS A 241 3.59 -30.97 11.42
N HIS A 242 4.70 -31.25 12.11
CA HIS A 242 5.93 -31.74 11.48
C HIS A 242 5.70 -33.16 10.91
N PRO A 243 6.02 -33.42 9.63
CA PRO A 243 5.88 -34.75 9.06
C PRO A 243 6.92 -35.73 9.60
N TYR A 244 6.65 -37.02 9.43
CA TYR A 244 7.59 -38.12 9.73
C TYR A 244 8.12 -38.20 11.18
N GLY A 245 7.48 -37.50 12.13
CA GLY A 245 7.91 -37.48 13.54
C GLY A 245 9.21 -36.72 13.81
N THR A 246 9.64 -35.88 12.86
CA THR A 246 10.92 -35.16 12.90
C THR A 246 10.86 -33.90 13.78
N GLY A 247 12.03 -33.43 14.24
CA GLY A 247 12.14 -32.25 15.08
C GLY A 247 11.85 -30.93 14.34
N PRO A 248 11.50 -29.85 15.06
CA PRO A 248 11.10 -28.57 14.45
C PRO A 248 12.14 -27.95 13.51
N ASP A 249 13.42 -28.25 13.72
CA ASP A 249 14.53 -27.60 12.99
C ASP A 249 15.14 -28.49 11.89
N SER A 250 14.67 -29.73 11.71
CA SER A 250 15.21 -30.70 10.72
C SER A 250 14.17 -31.33 9.78
N TRP A 251 12.88 -31.00 9.94
CA TRP A 251 11.80 -31.62 9.16
C TRP A 251 11.86 -31.34 7.66
N LEU A 252 12.35 -30.16 7.26
CA LEU A 252 12.50 -29.76 5.84
C LEU A 252 13.55 -30.61 5.11
N MET A 253 14.68 -30.90 5.76
CA MET A 253 15.73 -31.78 5.22
C MET A 253 15.34 -33.26 5.19
N SER A 254 14.23 -33.61 5.86
CA SER A 254 13.67 -34.97 5.88
C SER A 254 12.59 -35.19 4.80
N LEU A 255 12.38 -34.23 3.90
CA LEU A 255 11.36 -34.32 2.85
C LEU A 255 11.85 -35.17 1.66
N PRO A 256 11.02 -36.07 1.11
CA PRO A 256 11.35 -36.78 -0.12
C PRO A 256 11.57 -35.80 -1.29
N GLN A 257 12.63 -36.01 -2.09
CA GLN A 257 12.90 -35.19 -3.27
C GLN A 257 11.75 -35.22 -4.30
N SER A 258 11.00 -36.33 -4.34
CA SER A 258 9.77 -36.48 -5.13
C SER A 258 8.65 -35.55 -4.67
N ALA A 259 8.58 -35.20 -3.38
CA ALA A 259 7.63 -34.24 -2.83
C ALA A 259 8.05 -32.80 -3.15
N VAL A 260 9.32 -32.45 -2.89
CA VAL A 260 9.86 -31.12 -3.16
C VAL A 260 9.74 -30.78 -4.65
N LYS A 261 10.15 -31.70 -5.54
CA LYS A 261 9.98 -31.51 -6.99
C LYS A 261 8.51 -31.51 -7.41
N GLY A 262 7.70 -32.44 -6.91
CA GLY A 262 6.29 -32.57 -7.33
C GLY A 262 5.42 -31.37 -6.94
N LEU A 263 5.67 -30.76 -5.78
CA LEU A 263 5.03 -29.52 -5.35
C LEU A 263 5.48 -28.32 -6.21
N ALA A 264 6.79 -28.21 -6.51
CA ALA A 264 7.30 -27.18 -7.40
C ALA A 264 6.77 -27.32 -8.84
N ASP A 265 6.76 -28.53 -9.39
CA ASP A 265 6.16 -28.86 -10.70
C ASP A 265 4.69 -28.40 -10.74
N ALA A 266 3.91 -28.69 -9.69
CA ALA A 266 2.50 -28.28 -9.60
C ALA A 266 2.34 -26.74 -9.52
N TYR A 267 3.16 -26.04 -8.74
CA TYR A 267 3.17 -24.57 -8.73
C TYR A 267 3.43 -24.00 -10.13
N PHE A 268 4.45 -24.51 -10.83
CA PHE A 268 4.79 -24.06 -12.18
C PHE A 268 3.68 -24.38 -13.21
N ALA A 269 2.98 -25.50 -13.03
CA ALA A 269 1.91 -25.92 -13.93
C ALA A 269 0.58 -25.17 -13.75
N VAL A 270 0.38 -24.44 -12.63
CA VAL A 270 -0.89 -23.77 -12.28
C VAL A 270 -0.72 -22.27 -11.99
N PHE A 271 0.07 -21.89 -10.98
CA PHE A 271 0.15 -20.50 -10.51
C PHE A 271 1.10 -19.65 -11.33
N HIS A 272 2.29 -20.16 -11.67
CA HIS A 272 3.27 -19.46 -12.50
C HIS A 272 2.67 -19.00 -13.83
N ARG A 273 1.90 -19.87 -14.50
CA ARG A 273 1.18 -19.58 -15.76
C ARG A 273 0.18 -18.44 -15.69
N ASN A 274 -0.27 -18.06 -14.49
CA ASN A 274 -1.17 -16.94 -14.25
C ASN A 274 -0.46 -15.73 -13.60
N THR A 275 0.78 -15.90 -13.11
CA THR A 275 1.58 -14.87 -12.43
C THR A 275 3.07 -15.21 -12.63
N PRO A 276 3.65 -14.88 -13.81
CA PRO A 276 4.93 -15.43 -14.27
C PRO A 276 6.18 -14.74 -13.67
N ILE A 277 6.19 -14.54 -12.35
CA ILE A 277 7.21 -13.75 -11.62
C ILE A 277 8.55 -14.45 -11.38
N LEU A 278 8.66 -15.76 -11.65
CA LEU A 278 9.90 -16.55 -11.54
C LEU A 278 10.26 -17.14 -12.91
N ASP A 279 11.54 -17.42 -13.14
CA ASP A 279 11.97 -18.27 -14.26
C ASP A 279 12.06 -19.75 -13.80
N LYS A 280 11.35 -20.65 -14.50
CA LYS A 280 11.30 -22.09 -14.18
C LYS A 280 12.65 -22.78 -14.30
N TYR A 281 13.47 -22.40 -15.28
CA TYR A 281 14.81 -22.95 -15.45
C TYR A 281 15.71 -22.48 -14.30
N HIS A 282 15.77 -21.17 -14.05
CA HIS A 282 16.58 -20.60 -12.96
C HIS A 282 16.22 -21.20 -11.59
N PHE A 283 14.93 -21.33 -11.29
CA PHE A 283 14.46 -21.91 -10.03
C PHE A 283 15.00 -23.33 -9.81
N PHE A 284 14.84 -24.22 -10.80
CA PHE A 284 15.30 -25.61 -10.68
C PHE A 284 16.82 -25.77 -10.83
N SER A 285 17.52 -24.85 -11.52
CA SER A 285 18.98 -24.93 -11.72
C SER A 285 19.81 -24.21 -10.65
N SER A 286 19.22 -23.28 -9.89
CA SER A 286 19.91 -22.42 -8.93
C SER A 286 19.14 -22.30 -7.61
N THR A 287 17.99 -21.62 -7.59
CA THR A 287 17.27 -21.26 -6.35
C THR A 287 16.96 -22.47 -5.45
N LEU A 288 16.50 -23.58 -6.03
CA LEU A 288 16.24 -24.81 -5.30
C LEU A 288 17.52 -25.52 -4.84
N GLY A 289 18.61 -25.43 -5.61
CA GLY A 289 19.91 -25.96 -5.25
C GLY A 289 20.47 -25.26 -4.02
N THR A 290 20.60 -23.93 -4.07
CA THR A 290 21.08 -23.11 -2.96
C THR A 290 20.27 -23.32 -1.68
N ALA A 291 18.93 -23.36 -1.77
CA ALA A 291 18.07 -23.59 -0.61
C ALA A 291 18.28 -24.99 0.02
N MET A 292 18.60 -26.01 -0.78
CA MET A 292 18.93 -27.35 -0.27
C MET A 292 20.36 -27.44 0.27
N GLU A 293 21.33 -26.77 -0.35
CA GLU A 293 22.73 -26.73 0.10
C GLU A 293 22.90 -25.95 1.41
N ASN A 294 22.08 -24.91 1.63
CA ASN A 294 22.01 -24.13 2.88
C ASN A 294 21.08 -24.76 3.95
N GLU A 295 20.68 -26.03 3.79
CA GLU A 295 19.79 -26.78 4.69
C GLU A 295 18.42 -26.09 5.00
N PHE A 296 17.86 -25.36 4.02
CA PHE A 296 16.75 -24.41 4.19
C PHE A 296 17.06 -23.37 5.27
N GLY A 297 18.11 -22.57 5.05
CA GLY A 297 18.62 -21.55 5.95
C GLY A 297 17.76 -20.28 6.07
N TYR A 298 18.38 -19.16 6.46
CA TYR A 298 17.73 -17.84 6.60
C TYR A 298 18.04 -16.93 5.40
N ASP A 299 17.94 -17.48 4.20
CA ASP A 299 18.24 -16.82 2.92
C ASP A 299 17.00 -16.62 2.02
N ILE A 300 17.16 -15.83 0.96
CA ILE A 300 16.05 -15.42 0.09
C ILE A 300 15.60 -16.58 -0.81
N GLU A 301 16.53 -17.43 -1.25
CA GLU A 301 16.28 -18.66 -2.00
C GLU A 301 15.36 -19.60 -1.22
N THR A 302 15.63 -19.81 0.07
CA THR A 302 14.82 -20.66 0.95
C THR A 302 13.39 -20.15 1.08
N VAL A 303 13.17 -18.84 1.30
CA VAL A 303 11.80 -18.32 1.45
C VAL A 303 11.04 -18.28 0.13
N LEU A 304 11.74 -18.11 -1.01
CA LEU A 304 11.16 -18.30 -2.35
C LEU A 304 10.72 -19.76 -2.56
N VAL A 305 11.58 -20.74 -2.28
CA VAL A 305 11.29 -22.17 -2.40
C VAL A 305 10.13 -22.56 -1.49
N LEU A 306 10.13 -22.16 -0.22
CA LEU A 306 9.06 -22.48 0.72
C LEU A 306 7.70 -21.89 0.31
N ASN A 307 7.68 -20.67 -0.25
CA ASN A 307 6.45 -20.10 -0.84
C ASN A 307 5.99 -20.87 -2.10
N VAL A 308 6.92 -21.29 -2.96
CA VAL A 308 6.62 -22.15 -4.12
C VAL A 308 6.04 -23.50 -3.68
N LEU A 309 6.56 -24.11 -2.61
CA LEU A 309 6.01 -25.35 -2.04
C LEU A 309 4.63 -25.14 -1.41
N ALA A 310 4.40 -24.01 -0.73
CA ALA A 310 3.10 -23.67 -0.16
C ALA A 310 2.01 -23.49 -1.24
N LEU A 311 2.32 -22.77 -2.32
CA LEU A 311 1.44 -22.65 -3.48
C LEU A 311 1.34 -23.98 -4.26
N GLY A 312 2.40 -24.79 -4.28
CA GLY A 312 2.40 -26.15 -4.83
C GLY A 312 1.36 -27.05 -4.17
N CYS A 313 1.16 -26.93 -2.85
CA CYS A 313 0.11 -27.67 -2.12
C CYS A 313 -1.29 -27.32 -2.63
N LEU A 314 -1.56 -26.03 -2.87
CA LEU A 314 -2.81 -25.54 -3.43
C LEU A 314 -2.98 -25.92 -4.91
N ALA A 315 -1.89 -25.99 -5.67
CA ALA A 315 -1.91 -26.43 -7.07
C ALA A 315 -2.24 -27.94 -7.18
N VAL A 316 -1.68 -28.78 -6.32
CA VAL A 316 -2.06 -30.21 -6.23
C VAL A 316 -3.54 -30.35 -5.86
N LYS A 317 -4.08 -29.50 -4.98
CA LYS A 317 -5.53 -29.47 -4.72
C LYS A 317 -6.35 -29.04 -5.93
N ALA A 318 -5.91 -28.07 -6.73
CA ALA A 318 -6.62 -27.72 -7.96
C ALA A 318 -6.57 -28.84 -9.03
N HIS A 319 -5.50 -29.63 -9.08
CA HIS A 319 -5.45 -30.84 -9.90
C HIS A 319 -6.44 -31.91 -9.41
N GLU A 320 -6.56 -32.12 -8.10
CA GLU A 320 -7.57 -33.01 -7.49
C GLU A 320 -9.01 -32.55 -7.76
N GLU A 321 -9.30 -31.29 -7.45
CA GLU A 321 -10.62 -30.67 -7.57
C GLU A 321 -11.17 -30.63 -9.01
N GLY A 322 -10.29 -30.68 -10.02
CA GLY A 322 -10.64 -30.70 -11.44
C GLY A 322 -10.45 -32.04 -12.16
N ASP A 323 -10.12 -33.11 -11.43
CA ASP A 323 -9.74 -34.43 -11.97
C ASP A 323 -8.66 -34.38 -13.09
N PHE A 324 -7.57 -33.67 -12.80
CA PHE A 324 -6.42 -33.54 -13.68
C PHE A 324 -5.22 -34.34 -13.17
N SER A 325 -4.53 -35.05 -14.07
CA SER A 325 -3.27 -35.72 -13.74
C SER A 325 -2.20 -34.71 -13.32
N LEU A 326 -1.39 -35.03 -12.31
CA LEU A 326 -0.27 -34.17 -11.87
C LEU A 326 0.85 -34.12 -12.93
N PRO A 327 1.58 -33.00 -13.08
CA PRO A 327 2.59 -32.82 -14.14
C PRO A 327 3.70 -33.87 -14.16
N SER A 328 4.06 -34.40 -12.98
CA SER A 328 5.08 -35.44 -12.84
C SER A 328 4.60 -36.84 -13.28
N ARG A 329 3.36 -36.99 -13.80
CA ARG A 329 2.78 -38.24 -14.34
C ARG A 329 2.20 -38.00 -15.73
N HIS A 330 2.66 -38.79 -16.71
CA HIS A 330 2.24 -38.67 -18.11
C HIS A 330 0.90 -39.39 -18.35
N SER A 331 -0.22 -38.66 -18.25
CA SER A 331 -1.53 -39.12 -18.75
C SER A 331 -1.70 -38.70 -20.22
N ALA A 332 -2.14 -39.63 -21.08
CA ALA A 332 -2.40 -39.34 -22.49
C ALA A 332 -3.61 -38.41 -22.73
N THR A 333 -4.45 -38.20 -21.71
CA THR A 333 -5.66 -37.37 -21.75
C THR A 333 -5.60 -36.16 -20.81
N GLY A 334 -4.55 -36.02 -20.00
CA GLY A 334 -4.43 -34.99 -18.95
C GLY A 334 -5.41 -35.15 -17.76
N ARG A 335 -6.36 -36.09 -17.83
CA ARG A 335 -7.37 -36.38 -16.79
C ARG A 335 -6.96 -37.56 -15.90
N GLY A 336 -7.67 -37.72 -14.79
CA GLY A 336 -7.43 -38.75 -13.78
C GLY A 336 -6.44 -38.29 -12.72
N PHE A 337 -6.95 -37.63 -11.68
CA PHE A 337 -6.15 -37.36 -10.48
C PHE A 337 -5.90 -38.66 -9.70
N VAL A 338 -4.63 -38.90 -9.35
CA VAL A 338 -4.24 -40.02 -8.49
C VAL A 338 -3.28 -39.47 -7.44
N PRO A 339 -3.60 -39.57 -6.13
CA PRO A 339 -2.74 -39.08 -5.07
C PRO A 339 -1.28 -39.56 -5.20
N PRO A 340 -0.29 -38.68 -5.03
CA PRO A 340 1.10 -39.07 -4.85
C PRO A 340 1.33 -39.63 -3.44
N GLU A 341 2.39 -40.40 -3.25
CA GLU A 341 2.77 -41.02 -1.95
C GLU A 341 2.92 -39.99 -0.82
N TRP A 342 3.34 -38.77 -1.16
CA TRP A 342 3.55 -37.65 -0.24
C TRP A 342 2.31 -36.77 -0.03
N TYR A 343 1.13 -37.16 -0.53
CA TYR A 343 -0.11 -36.37 -0.47
C TYR A 343 -0.52 -35.96 0.96
N GLU A 344 -0.23 -36.77 1.98
CA GLU A 344 -0.46 -36.41 3.39
C GLU A 344 0.22 -35.09 3.80
N LEU A 345 1.32 -34.70 3.14
CA LEU A 345 2.00 -33.42 3.41
C LEU A 345 1.11 -32.21 3.12
N ILE A 346 0.14 -32.30 2.21
CA ILE A 346 -0.68 -31.17 1.75
C ILE A 346 -2.03 -31.02 2.48
N LEU A 347 -2.38 -31.96 3.37
CA LEU A 347 -3.70 -32.01 4.03
C LEU A 347 -3.90 -31.01 5.19
N ASP A 348 -3.01 -30.04 5.32
CA ASP A 348 -3.15 -28.92 6.26
C ASP A 348 -4.43 -28.11 6.01
N LYS A 349 -4.84 -27.33 7.03
CA LYS A 349 -5.96 -26.39 6.93
C LYS A 349 -5.50 -24.99 7.38
N PRO A 350 -5.18 -24.07 6.45
CA PRO A 350 -5.21 -24.21 4.99
C PRO A 350 -4.04 -25.05 4.42
N PRO A 351 -4.18 -25.64 3.21
CA PRO A 351 -3.13 -26.42 2.55
C PRO A 351 -1.84 -25.63 2.36
N GLY A 352 -0.69 -26.24 2.66
CA GLY A 352 0.63 -25.61 2.51
C GLY A 352 1.07 -24.69 3.64
N ILE A 353 0.26 -24.51 4.70
CA ILE A 353 0.57 -23.60 5.81
C ILE A 353 1.88 -23.93 6.53
N LYS A 354 2.31 -25.19 6.56
CA LYS A 354 3.61 -25.57 7.16
C LYS A 354 4.79 -24.90 6.43
N PHE A 355 4.81 -24.94 5.10
CA PHE A 355 5.85 -24.28 4.30
C PHE A 355 5.76 -22.76 4.39
N PHE A 356 4.54 -22.20 4.31
CA PHE A 356 4.33 -20.76 4.40
C PHE A 356 4.73 -20.18 5.77
N ASN A 357 4.56 -20.94 6.86
CA ASN A 357 5.01 -20.52 8.18
C ASN A 357 6.54 -20.56 8.32
N GLU A 358 7.22 -21.58 7.80
CA GLU A 358 8.69 -21.63 7.79
C GLU A 358 9.28 -20.49 6.93
N ALA A 359 8.61 -20.12 5.83
CA ALA A 359 8.96 -18.95 5.02
C ALA A 359 8.84 -17.65 5.84
N ARG A 360 7.68 -17.42 6.47
CA ARG A 360 7.42 -16.27 7.35
C ARG A 360 8.38 -16.18 8.54
N LYS A 361 8.77 -17.33 9.13
CA LYS A 361 9.76 -17.44 10.22
C LYS A 361 11.14 -16.96 9.76
N ARG A 362 11.56 -17.32 8.54
CA ARG A 362 12.87 -16.97 7.97
C ARG A 362 12.94 -15.55 7.43
N SER A 363 11.86 -15.07 6.79
CA SER A 363 11.81 -13.73 6.21
C SER A 363 11.96 -12.57 7.22
N GLY A 364 11.95 -12.85 8.53
CA GLY A 364 12.15 -11.84 9.57
C GLY A 364 13.48 -11.09 9.49
N PHE A 365 14.58 -11.77 9.12
CA PHE A 365 15.88 -11.11 8.91
C PHE A 365 16.03 -10.48 7.52
N LEU A 366 15.20 -10.89 6.57
CA LEU A 366 15.19 -10.44 5.18
C LEU A 366 14.26 -9.24 4.94
N MET A 367 13.47 -8.84 5.95
CA MET A 367 12.31 -7.95 5.75
C MET A 367 12.61 -6.55 5.21
N CYS A 368 13.87 -6.11 5.29
CA CYS A 368 14.35 -4.82 4.79
C CYS A 368 14.96 -4.89 3.36
N GLN A 369 15.03 -6.06 2.74
CA GLN A 369 15.50 -6.21 1.36
C GLN A 369 14.47 -5.66 0.36
N THR A 370 14.95 -4.94 -0.65
CA THR A 370 14.12 -4.31 -1.71
C THR A 370 14.61 -4.62 -3.12
N ASP A 371 15.27 -5.77 -3.29
CA ASP A 371 15.69 -6.32 -4.59
C ASP A 371 14.57 -7.13 -5.28
N LEU A 372 14.90 -7.67 -6.46
CA LEU A 372 14.01 -8.46 -7.30
C LEU A 372 13.52 -9.75 -6.60
N GLN A 373 14.39 -10.43 -5.84
CA GLN A 373 14.06 -11.68 -5.17
C GLN A 373 13.16 -11.44 -3.94
N ALA A 374 13.40 -10.36 -3.20
CA ALA A 374 12.51 -9.87 -2.15
C ALA A 374 11.12 -9.52 -2.71
N GLY A 375 11.07 -8.82 -3.85
CA GLY A 375 9.82 -8.52 -4.55
C GLY A 375 9.06 -9.76 -5.01
N GLN A 376 9.77 -10.74 -5.59
CA GLN A 376 9.22 -12.05 -5.94
C GLN A 376 8.67 -12.80 -4.72
N PHE A 377 9.39 -12.82 -3.60
CA PHE A 377 8.93 -13.43 -2.34
C PHE A 377 7.64 -12.77 -1.83
N TYR A 378 7.56 -11.44 -1.86
CA TYR A 378 6.36 -10.73 -1.44
C TYR A 378 5.18 -10.97 -2.39
N MET A 379 5.39 -11.05 -3.72
CA MET A 379 4.31 -11.36 -4.66
C MET A 379 3.84 -12.83 -4.58
N LEU A 380 4.74 -13.80 -4.33
CA LEU A 380 4.33 -15.17 -3.99
C LEU A 380 3.50 -15.22 -2.69
N SER A 381 3.89 -14.43 -1.68
CA SER A 381 3.15 -14.31 -0.42
C SER A 381 1.76 -13.72 -0.64
N THR A 382 1.64 -12.72 -1.53
CA THR A 382 0.37 -12.13 -1.97
C THR A 382 -0.56 -13.17 -2.58
N LEU A 383 -0.06 -14.01 -3.48
CA LEU A 383 -0.82 -15.11 -4.08
C LEU A 383 -1.31 -16.09 -3.02
N TYR A 384 -0.46 -16.50 -2.07
CA TYR A 384 -0.86 -17.44 -1.03
C TYR A 384 -1.97 -16.85 -0.14
N TYR A 385 -1.79 -15.62 0.37
CA TYR A 385 -2.83 -14.92 1.14
C TYR A 385 -4.14 -14.72 0.35
N ALA A 386 -4.06 -14.47 -0.96
CA ALA A 386 -5.22 -14.38 -1.84
C ALA A 386 -5.99 -15.71 -1.92
N GLN A 387 -5.26 -16.82 -2.11
CA GLN A 387 -5.85 -18.15 -2.21
C GLN A 387 -6.52 -18.60 -0.91
N ILE A 388 -5.95 -18.24 0.26
CA ILE A 388 -6.56 -18.51 1.57
C ILE A 388 -7.53 -17.40 2.06
N LEU A 389 -7.95 -16.50 1.15
CA LEU A 389 -8.94 -15.45 1.38
C LEU A 389 -8.64 -14.55 2.60
N ARG A 390 -7.41 -14.04 2.69
CA ARG A 390 -6.95 -13.03 3.66
C ARG A 390 -6.60 -11.72 2.93
N PRO A 391 -7.60 -10.92 2.49
CA PRO A 391 -7.36 -9.76 1.63
C PRO A 391 -6.47 -8.68 2.26
N LEU A 392 -6.55 -8.41 3.56
CA LEU A 392 -5.71 -7.36 4.17
C LEU A 392 -4.24 -7.77 4.27
N ASP A 393 -3.95 -9.05 4.57
CA ASP A 393 -2.59 -9.59 4.50
C ASP A 393 -2.05 -9.59 3.05
N SER A 394 -2.90 -9.95 2.08
CA SER A 394 -2.58 -9.96 0.64
C SER A 394 -2.30 -8.54 0.10
N TRP A 395 -3.10 -7.55 0.49
CA TRP A 395 -2.85 -6.12 0.20
C TRP A 395 -1.55 -5.65 0.85
N THR A 396 -1.27 -6.08 2.09
CA THR A 396 -0.02 -5.75 2.79
C THR A 396 1.20 -6.28 2.04
N THR A 397 1.17 -7.51 1.52
CA THR A 397 2.30 -8.08 0.78
C THR A 397 2.41 -7.55 -0.65
N VAL A 398 1.32 -7.20 -1.34
CA VAL A 398 1.43 -6.59 -2.69
C VAL A 398 2.04 -5.19 -2.61
N ASN A 399 1.73 -4.41 -1.58
CA ASN A 399 2.38 -3.13 -1.33
C ASN A 399 3.88 -3.27 -1.05
N ARG A 400 4.33 -4.38 -0.44
CA ARG A 400 5.77 -4.66 -0.28
C ARG A 400 6.43 -5.05 -1.59
N ALA A 401 5.79 -5.88 -2.43
CA ALA A 401 6.30 -6.18 -3.77
C ALA A 401 6.40 -4.91 -4.63
N ALA A 402 5.40 -4.02 -4.52
CA ALA A 402 5.39 -2.70 -5.17
C ALA A 402 6.53 -1.81 -4.67
N LEU A 403 6.81 -1.79 -3.36
CA LEU A 403 7.95 -1.08 -2.78
C LEU A 403 9.29 -1.62 -3.30
N CYS A 404 9.44 -2.94 -3.49
CA CYS A 404 10.63 -3.50 -4.13
C CYS A 404 10.77 -2.99 -5.58
N CYS A 405 9.71 -3.07 -6.40
CA CYS A 405 9.73 -2.53 -7.76
C CYS A 405 10.10 -1.03 -7.79
N ALA A 406 9.39 -0.19 -7.02
CA ALA A 406 9.67 1.23 -6.95
C ALA A 406 11.10 1.53 -6.47
N SER A 407 11.59 0.80 -5.46
CA SER A 407 12.96 0.95 -4.93
C SER A 407 14.04 0.58 -5.96
N ILE A 408 13.79 -0.40 -6.84
CA ILE A 408 14.72 -0.71 -7.94
C ILE A 408 14.69 0.43 -8.98
N LEU A 409 13.48 0.87 -9.35
CA LEU A 409 13.27 1.90 -10.38
C LEU A 409 13.78 3.30 -9.97
N THR A 410 13.82 3.63 -8.68
CA THR A 410 14.41 4.90 -8.22
C THR A 410 15.93 4.85 -8.07
N ARG A 411 16.52 3.69 -7.78
CA ARG A 411 17.97 3.53 -7.59
C ARG A 411 18.74 3.27 -8.90
N THR A 412 18.08 2.77 -9.94
CA THR A 412 18.73 2.42 -11.20
C THR A 412 18.41 3.45 -12.28
N SER A 413 19.42 4.22 -12.69
CA SER A 413 19.27 5.32 -13.67
C SER A 413 18.79 4.88 -15.05
N THR A 414 19.11 3.66 -15.47
CA THR A 414 18.57 2.99 -16.66
C THR A 414 18.52 1.47 -16.42
N VAL A 415 17.35 0.85 -16.50
CA VAL A 415 17.19 -0.61 -16.52
C VAL A 415 17.24 -1.12 -17.96
N ASP A 416 18.07 -2.13 -18.24
CA ASP A 416 18.09 -2.78 -19.55
C ASP A 416 17.04 -3.90 -19.63
N TYR A 417 15.87 -3.55 -20.18
CA TYR A 417 14.74 -4.45 -20.43
C TYR A 417 14.92 -5.38 -21.64
N GLU A 418 16.09 -5.45 -22.28
CA GLU A 418 16.46 -6.57 -23.17
C GLU A 418 17.07 -7.74 -22.38
N THR A 419 17.60 -7.48 -21.17
CA THR A 419 18.15 -8.54 -20.30
C THR A 419 17.07 -9.41 -19.66
N TRP A 420 17.46 -10.61 -19.24
CA TRP A 420 16.60 -11.49 -18.45
C TRP A 420 16.19 -10.86 -17.11
N GLU A 421 17.08 -10.13 -16.44
CA GLU A 421 16.78 -9.48 -15.15
C GLU A 421 15.82 -8.29 -15.31
N GLY A 422 15.97 -7.50 -16.37
CA GLY A 422 15.02 -6.43 -16.72
C GLY A 422 13.64 -6.97 -17.10
N ASP A 423 13.57 -8.08 -17.85
CA ASP A 423 12.30 -8.76 -18.15
C ASP A 423 11.67 -9.38 -16.88
N MET A 424 12.46 -9.96 -15.97
CA MET A 424 11.98 -10.39 -14.64
C MET A 424 11.37 -9.22 -13.84
N LEU A 425 12.02 -8.03 -13.85
CA LEU A 425 11.47 -6.83 -13.22
C LEU A 425 10.14 -6.41 -13.86
N SER A 426 10.06 -6.43 -15.20
CA SER A 426 8.80 -6.13 -15.92
C SER A 426 7.70 -7.11 -15.56
N ARG A 427 7.99 -8.43 -15.52
CA ARG A 427 7.01 -9.45 -15.08
C ARG A 427 6.54 -9.19 -13.65
N LEU A 428 7.45 -8.91 -12.72
CA LEU A 428 7.11 -8.60 -11.33
C LEU A 428 6.26 -7.32 -11.22
N PHE A 429 6.65 -6.25 -11.92
CA PHE A 429 5.93 -4.97 -11.96
C PHE A 429 4.49 -5.16 -12.43
N TRP A 430 4.30 -5.75 -13.62
CA TRP A 430 2.96 -5.91 -14.20
C TRP A 430 2.09 -6.88 -13.38
N CYS A 431 2.66 -7.95 -12.82
CA CYS A 431 1.93 -8.84 -11.91
C CYS A 431 1.45 -8.11 -10.64
N THR A 432 2.34 -7.31 -10.04
CA THR A 432 2.07 -6.54 -8.83
C THR A 432 1.01 -5.47 -9.08
N LEU A 433 1.22 -4.63 -10.11
CA LEU A 433 0.31 -3.55 -10.48
C LEU A 433 -1.08 -4.07 -10.87
N MET A 434 -1.18 -5.18 -11.62
CA MET A 434 -2.47 -5.79 -11.97
C MET A 434 -3.23 -6.30 -10.74
N TYR A 435 -2.55 -6.90 -9.77
CA TYR A 435 -3.20 -7.40 -8.56
C TYR A 435 -3.57 -6.26 -7.59
N GLU A 436 -2.65 -5.31 -7.36
CA GLU A 436 -2.90 -4.11 -6.55
C GLU A 436 -4.11 -3.33 -7.06
N THR A 437 -4.20 -3.13 -8.38
CA THR A 437 -5.31 -2.40 -9.01
C THR A 437 -6.66 -3.00 -8.63
N VAL A 438 -6.80 -4.33 -8.59
CA VAL A 438 -8.08 -4.99 -8.29
C VAL A 438 -8.35 -5.07 -6.79
N ILE A 439 -7.35 -5.36 -5.95
CA ILE A 439 -7.58 -5.46 -4.49
C ILE A 439 -7.86 -4.10 -3.86
N THR A 440 -7.19 -3.03 -4.28
CA THR A 440 -7.46 -1.66 -3.79
C THR A 440 -8.73 -1.07 -4.43
N GLN A 441 -9.23 -1.60 -5.56
CA GLN A 441 -10.56 -1.24 -6.09
C GLN A 441 -11.72 -1.75 -5.20
N GLU A 442 -11.56 -2.86 -4.47
CA GLU A 442 -12.55 -3.38 -3.53
C GLU A 442 -12.26 -3.01 -2.06
N LEU A 443 -11.03 -2.60 -1.74
CA LEU A 443 -10.61 -1.97 -0.48
C LEU A 443 -10.41 -0.46 -0.67
N ASP A 444 -11.42 0.23 -1.19
CA ASP A 444 -11.32 1.57 -1.78
C ASP A 444 -10.99 2.75 -0.83
N LEU A 445 -10.72 2.46 0.45
CA LEU A 445 -10.22 3.40 1.46
C LEU A 445 -8.77 3.10 1.92
N LEU A 446 -8.15 2.03 1.43
CA LEU A 446 -6.72 1.78 1.64
C LEU A 446 -5.89 2.52 0.58
N PRO A 447 -4.68 3.02 0.95
CA PRO A 447 -3.83 3.71 -0.01
C PRO A 447 -3.31 2.78 -1.11
N HIS A 448 -3.03 3.37 -2.27
CA HIS A 448 -2.19 2.78 -3.30
C HIS A 448 -0.71 2.92 -2.95
N SER A 449 0.11 1.99 -3.45
CA SER A 449 1.56 1.96 -3.26
C SER A 449 2.31 3.11 -3.95
N GLY A 450 1.68 3.74 -4.93
CA GLY A 450 2.30 4.67 -5.88
C GLY A 450 2.85 4.01 -7.15
N LEU A 451 2.91 2.67 -7.22
CA LEU A 451 3.48 1.91 -8.35
C LEU A 451 2.89 2.28 -9.72
N LEU A 452 1.60 2.65 -9.74
CA LEU A 452 0.89 3.16 -10.91
C LEU A 452 1.61 4.33 -11.62
N GLY A 453 2.35 5.16 -10.87
CA GLY A 453 3.07 6.31 -11.43
C GLY A 453 4.17 5.94 -12.43
N TYR A 454 4.72 4.73 -12.33
CA TYR A 454 5.77 4.22 -13.21
C TYR A 454 5.23 3.46 -14.44
N GLU A 455 3.91 3.26 -14.57
CA GLU A 455 3.31 2.50 -15.68
C GLU A 455 3.76 2.95 -17.09
N PRO A 456 4.00 4.26 -17.37
CA PRO A 456 4.53 4.70 -18.68
C PRO A 456 5.97 4.26 -18.96
N ASP A 457 6.77 3.99 -17.92
CA ASP A 457 8.22 3.77 -18.02
C ASP A 457 8.61 2.28 -18.08
N ILE A 458 7.65 1.36 -17.83
CA ILE A 458 7.91 -0.09 -17.78
C ILE A 458 7.36 -0.77 -19.04
N PRO A 459 8.20 -1.37 -19.90
CA PRO A 459 7.72 -2.11 -21.06
C PRO A 459 6.92 -3.34 -20.65
N LEU A 460 6.05 -3.80 -21.55
CA LEU A 460 5.37 -5.08 -21.40
C LEU A 460 6.40 -6.24 -21.38
N PRO A 461 6.18 -7.32 -20.62
CA PRO A 461 7.13 -8.42 -20.57
C PRO A 461 7.30 -9.11 -21.92
N LYS A 462 8.56 -9.32 -22.30
CA LYS A 462 8.99 -10.02 -23.53
C LYS A 462 9.11 -11.53 -23.30
N PHE A 463 9.16 -11.94 -22.04
CA PHE A 463 9.34 -13.32 -21.59
C PHE A 463 10.71 -13.92 -21.96
N THR A 464 11.75 -13.08 -21.89
CA THR A 464 13.15 -13.45 -22.09
C THR A 464 13.53 -14.66 -21.21
N HIS A 465 14.13 -15.70 -21.80
CA HIS A 465 14.55 -16.90 -21.08
C HIS A 465 15.87 -16.68 -20.33
N CYS A 466 16.03 -17.31 -19.15
CA CYS A 466 17.30 -17.32 -18.42
C CYS A 466 18.47 -17.82 -19.30
N PRO A 467 19.61 -17.10 -19.37
CA PRO A 467 20.79 -17.54 -20.14
C PRO A 467 21.34 -18.89 -19.66
N ARG A 468 21.30 -19.91 -20.52
CA ARG A 468 21.69 -21.29 -20.13
C ARG A 468 23.19 -21.55 -20.32
N PRO A 469 23.88 -22.13 -19.32
CA PRO A 469 25.18 -22.76 -19.53
C PRO A 469 25.12 -23.86 -20.61
N LYS A 470 26.22 -24.02 -21.35
CA LYS A 470 26.38 -25.05 -22.40
C LYS A 470 26.74 -26.43 -21.80
N THR A 471 26.01 -26.85 -20.77
CA THR A 471 26.21 -28.11 -20.03
C THR A 471 25.11 -29.12 -20.33
N SER A 472 25.38 -30.41 -20.13
CA SER A 472 24.46 -31.51 -20.48
C SER A 472 23.14 -31.52 -19.70
N ILE A 473 23.08 -30.86 -18.54
CA ILE A 473 21.86 -30.74 -17.72
C ILE A 473 20.82 -29.81 -18.38
N SER A 474 21.30 -28.83 -19.17
CA SER A 474 20.49 -27.80 -19.84
C SER A 474 19.38 -28.34 -20.76
N GLY A 475 19.53 -29.58 -21.25
CA GLY A 475 18.56 -30.29 -22.09
C GLY A 475 17.63 -31.28 -21.35
N LEU A 476 17.77 -31.45 -20.04
CA LEU A 476 16.85 -32.29 -19.23
C LEU A 476 15.64 -31.50 -18.71
N LEU A 477 15.75 -30.17 -18.61
CA LEU A 477 14.62 -29.27 -18.38
C LEU A 477 14.02 -28.89 -19.75
N THR A 478 13.05 -29.69 -20.20
CA THR A 478 12.24 -29.40 -21.38
C THR A 478 11.34 -28.19 -21.13
N ASP A 479 11.44 -27.18 -21.99
CA ASP A 479 10.47 -26.08 -22.00
C ASP A 479 9.13 -26.60 -22.52
N GLU A 480 8.15 -26.69 -21.63
CA GLU A 480 6.74 -26.66 -22.02
C GLU A 480 6.46 -25.34 -22.75
N ASP A 481 5.61 -25.37 -23.78
CA ASP A 481 5.35 -24.18 -24.60
C ASP A 481 4.36 -23.23 -23.92
N ASP A 482 4.84 -22.51 -22.91
CA ASP A 482 4.07 -21.54 -22.13
C ASP A 482 3.72 -20.25 -22.90
N SER A 483 4.00 -20.19 -24.21
CA SER A 483 3.66 -19.06 -25.08
C SER A 483 2.17 -18.65 -24.99
N LEU A 484 1.26 -19.62 -24.87
CA LEU A 484 -0.18 -19.37 -24.67
C LEU A 484 -0.44 -18.57 -23.39
N PHE A 485 0.27 -18.90 -22.31
CA PHE A 485 0.12 -18.25 -21.00
C PHE A 485 0.80 -16.86 -20.98
N ASN A 486 1.91 -16.71 -21.70
CA ASN A 486 2.57 -15.41 -21.91
C ASN A 486 1.64 -14.43 -22.65
N PHE A 487 1.02 -14.86 -23.76
CA PHE A 487 0.00 -14.06 -24.46
C PHE A 487 -1.24 -13.78 -23.60
N HIS A 488 -1.68 -14.76 -22.81
CA HIS A 488 -2.80 -14.60 -21.89
C HIS A 488 -2.53 -13.51 -20.85
N PHE A 489 -1.32 -13.47 -20.29
CA PHE A 489 -0.89 -12.41 -19.38
C PHE A 489 -0.90 -11.02 -20.06
N LEU A 490 -0.34 -10.91 -21.26
CA LEU A 490 -0.35 -9.65 -22.04
C LEU A 490 -1.78 -9.18 -22.37
N ALA A 491 -2.68 -10.10 -22.73
CA ALA A 491 -4.08 -9.79 -22.96
C ALA A 491 -4.78 -9.26 -21.69
N GLN A 492 -4.48 -9.82 -20.52
CA GLN A 492 -4.97 -9.30 -19.24
C GLN A 492 -4.43 -7.90 -18.92
N ALA A 493 -3.15 -7.62 -19.22
CA ALA A 493 -2.53 -6.31 -19.01
C ALA A 493 -3.20 -5.24 -19.92
N ALA A 494 -3.37 -5.53 -21.21
CA ALA A 494 -4.08 -4.65 -22.14
C ALA A 494 -5.53 -4.38 -21.69
N HIS A 495 -6.24 -5.40 -21.23
CA HIS A 495 -7.62 -5.25 -20.72
C HIS A 495 -7.70 -4.36 -19.47
N ARG A 496 -6.65 -4.30 -18.63
CA ARG A 496 -6.63 -3.41 -17.46
C ARG A 496 -6.70 -1.94 -17.89
N ILE A 497 -6.04 -1.56 -18.98
CA ILE A 497 -6.05 -0.17 -19.50
C ILE A 497 -7.48 0.24 -19.88
N ILE A 498 -8.24 -0.65 -20.51
CA ILE A 498 -9.65 -0.42 -20.89
C ILE A 498 -10.52 -0.22 -19.64
N LEU A 499 -10.39 -1.07 -18.61
CA LEU A 499 -11.13 -0.90 -17.35
C LEU A 499 -10.77 0.39 -16.61
N THR A 500 -9.49 0.80 -16.65
CA THR A 500 -9.05 2.09 -16.09
C THR A 500 -9.69 3.27 -16.82
N ARG A 501 -9.78 3.24 -18.16
CA ARG A 501 -10.50 4.25 -18.95
C ARG A 501 -12.00 4.26 -18.62
N VAL A 502 -12.66 3.10 -18.57
CA VAL A 502 -14.07 2.97 -18.15
C VAL A 502 -14.32 3.61 -16.78
N LYS A 503 -13.45 3.35 -15.78
CA LYS A 503 -13.50 3.99 -14.46
C LYS A 503 -13.29 5.51 -14.53
N GLN A 504 -12.36 6.00 -15.36
CA GLN A 504 -12.02 7.43 -15.44
C GLN A 504 -13.00 8.26 -16.29
N SER A 505 -13.80 7.62 -17.16
CA SER A 505 -14.58 8.31 -18.19
C SER A 505 -16.10 8.05 -18.13
N LEU A 506 -16.58 7.03 -17.40
CA LEU A 506 -18.02 6.74 -17.29
C LEU A 506 -18.58 6.81 -15.86
N TYR A 507 -17.75 6.94 -14.81
CA TYR A 507 -18.17 6.69 -13.42
C TYR A 507 -18.57 7.95 -12.63
N THR A 508 -18.90 9.03 -13.34
CA THR A 508 -19.57 10.21 -12.79
C THR A 508 -20.98 10.27 -13.36
N PHE A 509 -21.98 10.59 -12.55
CA PHE A 509 -23.40 10.70 -12.94
C PHE A 509 -23.88 12.15 -12.81
N ALA A 510 -24.61 12.65 -13.81
CA ALA A 510 -25.29 13.94 -13.76
C ALA A 510 -26.77 13.79 -14.15
N GLU A 511 -27.70 14.25 -13.30
CA GLU A 511 -29.14 13.99 -13.42
C GLU A 511 -29.75 14.52 -14.73
N LYS A 512 -29.31 15.71 -15.17
CA LYS A 512 -29.95 16.51 -16.25
C LYS A 512 -29.12 16.56 -17.53
N GLU A 513 -27.92 15.98 -17.52
CA GLU A 513 -27.02 15.96 -18.67
C GLU A 513 -27.00 14.57 -19.32
N GLY A 514 -26.70 14.51 -20.61
CA GLY A 514 -26.52 13.26 -21.35
C GLY A 514 -25.15 12.63 -21.06
N TYR A 515 -24.87 12.35 -19.79
CA TYR A 515 -23.58 11.85 -19.32
C TYR A 515 -23.74 10.52 -18.55
N PRO A 516 -22.95 9.46 -18.87
CA PRO A 516 -21.95 9.42 -19.94
C PRO A 516 -22.56 9.52 -21.35
N SER A 517 -21.83 10.08 -22.31
CA SER A 517 -22.38 10.30 -23.66
C SER A 517 -22.40 9.01 -24.49
N ALA A 518 -23.37 8.91 -25.40
CA ALA A 518 -23.49 7.75 -26.29
C ALA A 518 -22.24 7.55 -27.19
N SER A 519 -21.58 8.63 -27.61
CA SER A 519 -20.35 8.54 -28.41
C SER A 519 -19.16 8.02 -27.60
N LEU A 520 -19.02 8.43 -26.34
CA LEU A 520 -17.98 7.93 -25.44
C LEU A 520 -18.22 6.46 -25.06
N THR A 521 -19.49 6.09 -24.86
CA THR A 521 -19.91 4.73 -24.50
C THR A 521 -19.68 3.76 -25.67
N ALA A 522 -20.08 4.15 -26.88
CA ALA A 522 -19.80 3.39 -28.10
C ALA A 522 -18.29 3.20 -28.35
N GLU A 523 -17.46 4.21 -28.04
CA GLU A 523 -16.00 4.10 -28.12
C GLU A 523 -15.42 3.12 -27.09
N MET A 524 -15.95 3.08 -25.86
CA MET A 524 -15.53 2.08 -24.86
C MET A 524 -15.91 0.64 -25.28
N HIS A 525 -17.11 0.43 -25.83
CA HIS A 525 -17.47 -0.85 -26.44
C HIS A 525 -16.59 -1.20 -27.64
N HIS A 526 -16.28 -0.23 -28.51
CA HIS A 526 -15.42 -0.45 -29.67
C HIS A 526 -14.00 -0.88 -29.28
N GLN A 527 -13.38 -0.22 -28.28
CA GLN A 527 -12.08 -0.64 -27.75
C GLN A 527 -12.12 -2.04 -27.12
N LEU A 528 -13.23 -2.41 -26.47
CA LEU A 528 -13.42 -3.74 -25.88
C LEU A 528 -13.58 -4.86 -26.92
N GLU A 529 -14.38 -4.65 -27.96
CA GLU A 529 -14.52 -5.63 -29.06
C GLU A 529 -13.23 -5.69 -29.89
N GLN A 530 -12.55 -4.56 -30.17
CA GLN A 530 -11.22 -4.59 -30.78
C GLN A 530 -10.24 -5.43 -29.95
N TRP A 531 -10.24 -5.30 -28.61
CA TRP A 531 -9.40 -6.14 -27.76
C TRP A 531 -9.72 -7.64 -27.93
N ARG A 532 -11.02 -8.01 -28.00
CA ARG A 532 -11.48 -9.39 -28.22
C ARG A 532 -11.07 -9.93 -29.60
N GLU A 533 -11.20 -9.12 -30.65
CA GLU A 533 -10.85 -9.48 -32.03
C GLU A 533 -9.33 -9.63 -32.25
N ASN A 534 -8.51 -8.88 -31.52
CA ASN A 534 -7.04 -8.93 -31.65
C ASN A 534 -6.36 -9.94 -30.71
N LEU A 535 -7.13 -10.77 -30.00
CA LEU A 535 -6.59 -11.93 -29.27
C LEU A 535 -5.97 -12.95 -30.25
N PRO A 536 -4.86 -13.62 -29.90
CA PRO A 536 -4.34 -14.74 -30.69
C PRO A 536 -5.39 -15.85 -30.86
N PRO A 537 -5.42 -16.60 -31.99
CA PRO A 537 -6.43 -17.63 -32.24
C PRO A 537 -6.52 -18.78 -31.21
N THR A 538 -5.52 -18.94 -30.35
CA THR A 538 -5.50 -19.90 -29.22
C THR A 538 -6.12 -19.35 -27.92
N LEU A 539 -6.45 -18.06 -27.89
CA LEU A 539 -7.04 -17.34 -26.75
C LEU A 539 -8.33 -16.60 -27.12
N GLN A 540 -8.60 -16.41 -28.40
CA GLN A 540 -9.88 -15.92 -28.91
C GLN A 540 -11.01 -16.88 -28.53
N PHE A 541 -12.18 -16.35 -28.18
CA PHE A 541 -13.32 -17.11 -27.68
C PHE A 541 -14.64 -16.60 -28.26
N SER A 542 -15.60 -17.50 -28.49
CA SER A 542 -16.99 -17.18 -28.75
C SER A 542 -17.84 -17.16 -27.47
N ASP A 543 -19.06 -16.65 -27.57
CA ASP A 543 -20.00 -16.68 -26.44
C ASP A 543 -20.65 -18.07 -26.25
N ALA A 544 -20.51 -18.96 -27.25
CA ALA A 544 -21.04 -20.32 -27.25
C ALA A 544 -19.99 -21.42 -26.98
N ASP A 545 -18.73 -21.06 -26.69
CA ASP A 545 -17.67 -22.06 -26.45
C ASP A 545 -17.93 -22.87 -25.18
N ASP A 546 -17.89 -24.19 -25.31
CA ASP A 546 -18.08 -25.16 -24.22
C ASP A 546 -16.78 -25.38 -23.41
N GLU A 547 -16.89 -25.63 -22.12
CA GLU A 547 -15.78 -25.55 -21.16
C GLU A 547 -15.02 -26.89 -20.97
N GLY A 548 -15.61 -28.01 -21.39
CA GLY A 548 -15.13 -29.36 -21.03
C GLY A 548 -13.72 -29.72 -21.53
N ASP A 549 -13.35 -29.27 -22.73
CA ASP A 549 -12.08 -29.65 -23.37
C ASP A 549 -10.95 -28.68 -23.06
N SER A 550 -10.29 -28.91 -21.93
CA SER A 550 -9.14 -28.15 -21.44
C SER A 550 -8.12 -29.10 -20.83
N ALA A 551 -6.84 -28.93 -21.14
CA ALA A 551 -5.79 -29.92 -20.84
C ALA A 551 -5.20 -29.87 -19.42
N SER A 552 -5.43 -28.79 -18.66
CA SER A 552 -4.94 -28.64 -17.28
C SER A 552 -5.72 -27.54 -16.52
N PRO A 553 -5.59 -27.42 -15.18
CA PRO A 553 -6.22 -26.35 -14.40
C PRO A 553 -5.89 -24.95 -14.94
N ALA A 554 -4.64 -24.72 -15.37
CA ALA A 554 -4.21 -23.44 -15.94
C ALA A 554 -4.94 -23.09 -17.24
N HIS A 555 -5.24 -24.08 -18.11
CA HIS A 555 -5.99 -23.82 -19.34
C HIS A 555 -7.44 -23.41 -19.06
N VAL A 556 -8.10 -24.07 -18.10
CA VAL A 556 -9.46 -23.71 -17.65
C VAL A 556 -9.45 -22.27 -17.11
N ILE A 557 -8.53 -21.97 -16.18
CA ILE A 557 -8.41 -20.65 -15.56
C ILE A 557 -8.13 -19.57 -16.61
N ALA A 558 -7.19 -19.80 -17.55
CA ALA A 558 -6.84 -18.83 -18.57
C ALA A 558 -8.00 -18.50 -19.53
N LYS A 559 -8.71 -19.53 -20.03
CA LYS A 559 -9.94 -19.36 -20.83
C LYS A 559 -11.01 -18.59 -20.04
N ALA A 560 -11.29 -19.03 -18.82
CA ALA A 560 -12.33 -18.44 -17.97
C ALA A 560 -12.03 -16.98 -17.61
N MET A 561 -10.76 -16.63 -17.32
CA MET A 561 -10.36 -15.27 -16.96
C MET A 561 -10.55 -14.26 -18.11
N LEU A 562 -10.22 -14.61 -19.37
CA LEU A 562 -10.41 -13.68 -20.49
C LEU A 562 -11.90 -13.46 -20.79
N ARG A 563 -12.70 -14.54 -20.84
CA ARG A 563 -14.17 -14.46 -21.01
C ARG A 563 -14.80 -13.61 -19.89
N SER A 564 -14.45 -13.88 -18.65
CA SER A 564 -15.00 -13.16 -17.50
C SER A 564 -14.57 -11.69 -17.46
N ARG A 565 -13.33 -11.35 -17.84
CA ARG A 565 -12.87 -9.95 -17.95
C ARG A 565 -13.69 -9.15 -18.95
N TYR A 566 -13.96 -9.72 -20.13
CA TYR A 566 -14.79 -9.11 -21.17
C TYR A 566 -16.23 -8.83 -20.69
N LEU A 567 -16.85 -9.82 -20.03
CA LEU A 567 -18.19 -9.68 -19.45
C LEU A 567 -18.22 -8.64 -18.31
N VAL A 568 -17.21 -8.65 -17.43
CA VAL A 568 -16.95 -7.64 -16.40
C VAL A 568 -16.86 -6.23 -17.00
N ALA A 569 -16.18 -6.06 -18.15
CA ALA A 569 -16.09 -4.77 -18.82
C ALA A 569 -17.46 -4.30 -19.36
N LYS A 570 -18.23 -5.16 -20.04
CA LYS A 570 -19.60 -4.83 -20.49
C LYS A 570 -20.51 -4.44 -19.32
N PHE A 571 -20.46 -5.20 -18.22
CA PHE A 571 -21.17 -4.86 -16.99
C PHE A 571 -20.76 -3.49 -16.45
N HIS A 572 -19.45 -3.21 -16.37
CA HIS A 572 -18.96 -1.93 -15.89
C HIS A 572 -19.30 -0.75 -16.81
N ILE A 573 -19.42 -0.95 -18.13
CA ILE A 573 -19.86 0.10 -19.07
C ILE A 573 -21.35 0.44 -18.86
N GLY A 574 -22.23 -0.56 -18.70
CA GLY A 574 -23.66 -0.34 -18.45
C GLY A 574 -24.02 0.13 -17.03
N ARG A 575 -23.14 -0.08 -16.04
CA ARG A 575 -23.44 0.18 -14.61
C ARG A 575 -23.79 1.64 -14.26
N PRO A 576 -23.18 2.68 -14.86
CA PRO A 576 -23.59 4.08 -14.65
C PRO A 576 -25.00 4.38 -15.18
N PHE A 577 -25.37 3.82 -16.34
CA PHE A 577 -26.73 3.92 -16.88
C PHE A 577 -27.75 3.21 -15.99
N LEU A 578 -27.34 2.11 -15.33
CA LEU A 578 -28.17 1.43 -14.35
C LEU A 578 -28.38 2.27 -13.08
N TYR A 579 -27.35 3.00 -12.63
CA TYR A 579 -27.52 3.99 -11.56
C TYR A 579 -28.51 5.08 -11.98
N LYS A 580 -28.37 5.63 -13.19
CA LYS A 580 -29.28 6.64 -13.75
C LYS A 580 -30.72 6.13 -13.84
N ALA A 581 -30.95 4.94 -14.36
CA ALA A 581 -32.28 4.34 -14.47
C ALA A 581 -32.96 4.11 -13.11
N LEU A 582 -32.19 3.74 -12.08
CA LEU A 582 -32.70 3.51 -10.72
C LEU A 582 -33.03 4.79 -9.94
N HIS A 583 -32.40 5.93 -10.26
CA HIS A 583 -32.54 7.18 -9.48
C HIS A 583 -33.18 8.34 -10.26
N ALA A 584 -33.12 8.33 -11.59
CA ALA A 584 -33.65 9.35 -12.49
C ALA A 584 -34.36 8.74 -13.75
N PRO A 585 -35.33 7.81 -13.59
CA PRO A 585 -35.98 7.13 -14.71
C PRO A 585 -36.70 8.07 -15.69
N GLY A 586 -37.18 9.24 -15.22
CA GLY A 586 -37.79 10.28 -16.04
C GLY A 586 -36.81 11.04 -16.96
N TYR A 587 -35.50 10.90 -16.74
CA TYR A 587 -34.43 11.43 -17.59
C TYR A 587 -33.65 10.33 -18.31
N THR A 588 -34.11 9.07 -18.22
CA THR A 588 -33.49 7.91 -18.86
C THR A 588 -34.20 7.59 -20.17
N ASN A 589 -33.44 7.54 -21.27
CA ASN A 589 -33.94 7.25 -22.61
C ASN A 589 -33.70 5.79 -23.04
N GLU A 590 -34.36 5.34 -24.10
CA GLU A 590 -34.36 3.93 -24.49
C GLU A 590 -32.96 3.38 -24.87
N ALA A 591 -32.07 4.19 -25.44
CA ALA A 591 -30.68 3.76 -25.70
C ALA A 591 -29.88 3.56 -24.40
N GLU A 592 -30.19 4.33 -23.35
CA GLU A 592 -29.60 4.12 -22.01
C GLU A 592 -30.18 2.85 -21.36
N TYR A 593 -31.45 2.49 -21.63
CA TYR A 593 -32.00 1.20 -21.21
C TYR A 593 -31.40 0.01 -21.97
N ASP A 594 -31.04 0.18 -23.25
CA ASP A 594 -30.31 -0.84 -24.01
C ASP A 594 -28.90 -1.07 -23.43
N GLU A 595 -28.17 0.00 -23.05
CA GLU A 595 -26.89 -0.10 -22.31
C GLU A 595 -27.05 -0.77 -20.95
N VAL A 596 -28.17 -0.55 -20.24
CA VAL A 596 -28.49 -1.31 -19.01
C VAL A 596 -28.74 -2.79 -19.32
N ARG A 597 -29.45 -3.12 -20.41
CA ARG A 597 -29.73 -4.51 -20.80
C ARG A 597 -28.45 -5.28 -21.13
N GLU A 598 -27.55 -4.68 -21.92
CA GLU A 598 -26.24 -5.28 -22.24
C GLU A 598 -25.30 -5.31 -21.02
N GLY A 599 -25.36 -4.29 -20.16
CA GLY A 599 -24.66 -4.28 -18.87
C GLY A 599 -25.10 -5.40 -17.94
N LEU A 600 -26.41 -5.63 -17.78
CA LEU A 600 -26.95 -6.72 -16.97
C LEU A 600 -26.68 -8.10 -17.58
N ARG A 601 -26.70 -8.23 -18.92
CA ARG A 601 -26.24 -9.44 -19.64
C ARG A 601 -24.77 -9.74 -19.34
N GLY A 602 -23.90 -8.73 -19.46
CA GLY A 602 -22.48 -8.83 -19.08
C GLY A 602 -22.27 -9.06 -17.57
N GLY A 603 -23.24 -8.68 -16.74
CA GLY A 603 -23.25 -8.94 -15.29
C GLY A 603 -23.71 -10.36 -14.91
N MET A 604 -24.07 -11.20 -15.88
CA MET A 604 -24.53 -12.56 -15.68
C MET A 604 -23.51 -13.58 -16.21
N TYR A 605 -23.58 -14.82 -15.71
CA TYR A 605 -22.80 -15.98 -16.19
C TYR A 605 -21.31 -15.75 -16.48
N TRP A 606 -20.53 -15.37 -15.47
CA TRP A 606 -19.06 -15.31 -15.57
C TRP A 606 -18.42 -16.69 -15.43
N PRO A 607 -17.64 -17.18 -16.41
CA PRO A 607 -16.94 -18.48 -16.37
C PRO A 607 -16.07 -18.73 -15.13
N THR A 608 -15.40 -17.71 -14.58
CA THR A 608 -14.66 -17.86 -13.30
C THR A 608 -15.56 -18.23 -12.12
N THR A 609 -16.87 -18.01 -12.24
CA THR A 609 -17.90 -18.32 -11.24
C THR A 609 -18.80 -19.50 -11.66
N MET A 610 -18.39 -20.27 -12.66
CA MET A 610 -19.11 -21.41 -13.24
C MET A 610 -18.20 -22.63 -13.48
N GLY A 611 -18.80 -23.72 -13.96
CA GLY A 611 -18.12 -24.91 -14.47
C GLY A 611 -16.96 -25.43 -13.62
N LEU A 612 -15.87 -25.83 -14.29
CA LEU A 612 -14.68 -26.39 -13.63
C LEU A 612 -13.97 -25.37 -12.72
N CYS A 613 -14.11 -24.06 -12.96
CA CYS A 613 -13.56 -23.02 -12.06
C CYS A 613 -14.23 -23.01 -10.68
N THR A 614 -15.52 -23.36 -10.57
CA THR A 614 -16.19 -23.49 -9.26
C THR A 614 -15.83 -24.77 -8.49
N GLN A 615 -15.29 -25.77 -9.19
CA GLN A 615 -14.81 -27.01 -8.58
C GLN A 615 -13.39 -26.80 -8.03
N MET A 616 -12.50 -26.19 -8.84
CA MET A 616 -11.09 -25.89 -8.52
C MET A 616 -10.91 -24.68 -7.58
N LEU A 617 -11.59 -24.73 -6.43
CA LEU A 617 -11.58 -23.71 -5.39
C LEU A 617 -10.19 -23.40 -4.83
N SER A 618 -9.20 -24.28 -4.94
CA SER A 618 -7.84 -24.08 -4.44
C SER A 618 -6.93 -23.26 -5.38
N ALA A 619 -7.31 -23.06 -6.65
CA ALA A 619 -6.57 -22.18 -7.59
C ALA A 619 -7.38 -21.04 -8.21
N LEU A 620 -8.67 -20.89 -7.87
CA LEU A 620 -9.52 -19.79 -8.36
C LEU A 620 -8.82 -18.42 -8.15
N PRO A 621 -8.57 -17.62 -9.21
CA PRO A 621 -7.84 -16.36 -9.12
C PRO A 621 -8.71 -15.23 -8.55
N ILE A 622 -8.11 -14.30 -7.79
CA ILE A 622 -8.77 -13.08 -7.29
C ILE A 622 -10.11 -13.35 -6.55
N LYS A 623 -10.17 -14.41 -5.75
CA LYS A 623 -11.38 -14.90 -5.05
C LYS A 623 -12.19 -13.79 -4.36
N PHE A 624 -11.50 -12.90 -3.65
CA PHE A 624 -12.11 -11.77 -2.94
C PHE A 624 -12.89 -10.84 -3.88
N GLY A 625 -12.28 -10.43 -5.00
CA GLY A 625 -12.92 -9.57 -6.00
C GLY A 625 -14.18 -10.21 -6.58
N TRP A 626 -14.12 -11.48 -6.99
CA TRP A 626 -15.29 -12.20 -7.50
C TRP A 626 -16.42 -12.32 -6.46
N CYS A 627 -16.09 -12.54 -5.17
CA CYS A 627 -17.10 -12.57 -4.10
C CYS A 627 -17.80 -11.21 -3.93
N CYS A 628 -17.05 -10.10 -3.86
CA CYS A 628 -17.61 -8.74 -3.78
C CYS A 628 -18.48 -8.42 -5.01
N GLN A 629 -18.02 -8.81 -6.19
CA GLN A 629 -18.70 -8.48 -7.44
C GLN A 629 -20.01 -9.27 -7.62
N CYS A 630 -20.02 -10.57 -7.32
CA CYS A 630 -21.25 -11.38 -7.29
C CYS A 630 -22.28 -10.81 -6.30
N PHE A 631 -21.83 -10.35 -5.13
CA PHE A 631 -22.72 -9.76 -4.12
C PHE A 631 -23.40 -8.49 -4.62
N GLY A 632 -22.65 -7.53 -5.18
CA GLY A 632 -23.23 -6.30 -5.73
C GLY A 632 -24.17 -6.56 -6.91
N GLN A 633 -23.87 -7.54 -7.77
CA GLN A 633 -24.75 -7.94 -8.87
C GLN A 633 -26.10 -8.47 -8.39
N VAL A 634 -26.13 -9.36 -7.40
CA VAL A 634 -27.39 -9.87 -6.84
C VAL A 634 -28.26 -8.73 -6.30
N LEU A 635 -27.66 -7.75 -5.60
CA LEU A 635 -28.38 -6.56 -5.14
C LEU A 635 -28.95 -5.72 -6.31
N LEU A 636 -28.16 -5.51 -7.38
CA LEU A 636 -28.61 -4.76 -8.56
C LEU A 636 -29.75 -5.47 -9.29
N PHE A 637 -29.65 -6.79 -9.50
CA PHE A 637 -30.67 -7.58 -10.18
C PHE A 637 -32.00 -7.54 -9.41
N HIS A 638 -31.97 -7.65 -8.08
CA HIS A 638 -33.17 -7.47 -7.26
C HIS A 638 -33.70 -6.02 -7.27
N ALA A 639 -32.83 -5.00 -7.30
CA ALA A 639 -33.26 -3.60 -7.36
C ALA A 639 -33.96 -3.27 -8.69
N VAL A 640 -33.45 -3.80 -9.80
CA VAL A 640 -34.11 -3.72 -11.12
C VAL A 640 -35.45 -4.45 -11.10
N ALA A 641 -35.50 -5.68 -10.58
CA ALA A 641 -36.71 -6.49 -10.54
C ALA A 641 -37.86 -5.91 -9.68
N LEU A 642 -37.52 -5.11 -8.68
CA LEU A 642 -38.46 -4.41 -7.79
C LEU A 642 -38.71 -2.95 -8.21
N SER A 643 -38.12 -2.49 -9.32
CA SER A 643 -38.29 -1.11 -9.81
C SER A 643 -39.74 -0.79 -10.20
N PRO A 644 -40.26 0.41 -9.86
CA PRO A 644 -41.57 0.85 -10.35
C PRO A 644 -41.60 1.08 -11.87
N ASP A 645 -40.48 1.43 -12.52
CA ASP A 645 -40.45 1.64 -13.98
C ASP A 645 -40.49 0.28 -14.71
N PRO A 646 -41.50 0.02 -15.57
CA PRO A 646 -41.59 -1.22 -16.34
C PRO A 646 -40.43 -1.39 -17.32
N ARG A 647 -39.96 -0.31 -17.96
CA ARG A 647 -38.85 -0.36 -18.94
C ARG A 647 -37.57 -0.85 -18.28
N LEU A 648 -37.31 -0.42 -17.03
CA LEU A 648 -36.18 -0.91 -16.26
C LEU A 648 -36.32 -2.41 -15.98
N ARG A 649 -37.50 -2.89 -15.59
CA ARG A 649 -37.76 -4.33 -15.38
C ARG A 649 -37.61 -5.16 -16.66
N GLU A 650 -37.86 -4.57 -17.83
CA GLU A 650 -37.67 -5.19 -19.15
C GLU A 650 -36.19 -5.24 -19.62
N THR A 651 -35.25 -4.66 -18.86
CA THR A 651 -33.80 -4.85 -19.11
C THR A 651 -33.21 -6.11 -18.47
N LEU A 652 -33.98 -6.83 -17.64
CA LEU A 652 -33.50 -8.05 -16.99
C LEU A 652 -33.26 -9.18 -18.01
N PRO A 653 -32.09 -9.84 -17.98
CA PRO A 653 -31.78 -10.91 -18.93
C PRO A 653 -32.54 -12.21 -18.62
N GLU A 654 -32.68 -13.07 -19.61
CA GLU A 654 -33.33 -14.37 -19.45
C GLU A 654 -32.55 -15.27 -18.47
N GLY A 655 -33.26 -16.08 -17.68
CA GLY A 655 -32.66 -16.94 -16.65
C GLY A 655 -32.18 -16.21 -15.38
N TRP A 656 -32.29 -14.88 -15.28
CA TRP A 656 -31.75 -14.12 -14.12
C TRP A 656 -32.25 -14.63 -12.76
N ARG A 657 -33.51 -15.06 -12.68
CA ARG A 657 -34.12 -15.59 -11.44
C ARG A 657 -33.42 -16.86 -10.96
N GLU A 658 -33.02 -17.72 -11.89
CA GLU A 658 -32.34 -18.99 -11.61
C GLU A 658 -30.88 -18.73 -11.21
N TRP A 659 -30.22 -17.78 -11.88
CA TRP A 659 -28.88 -17.31 -11.51
C TRP A 659 -28.83 -16.68 -10.11
N SER A 660 -29.85 -15.90 -9.73
CA SER A 660 -29.95 -15.28 -8.39
C SER A 660 -30.41 -16.25 -7.29
N ALA A 661 -31.29 -17.20 -7.58
CA ALA A 661 -31.87 -18.12 -6.58
C ALA A 661 -31.12 -19.46 -6.43
N GLY A 662 -30.26 -19.82 -7.38
CA GLY A 662 -29.59 -21.13 -7.40
C GLY A 662 -28.64 -21.36 -6.21
N ALA A 663 -28.53 -22.62 -5.78
CA ALA A 663 -27.63 -23.07 -4.70
C ALA A 663 -26.15 -22.69 -4.90
N GLY A 664 -25.77 -22.30 -6.13
CA GLY A 664 -24.49 -21.67 -6.43
C GLY A 664 -24.21 -20.40 -5.62
N LEU A 665 -25.21 -19.66 -5.13
CA LEU A 665 -24.97 -18.47 -4.29
C LEU A 665 -24.36 -18.85 -2.92
N GLU A 666 -24.81 -19.96 -2.31
CA GLU A 666 -24.20 -20.47 -1.08
C GLU A 666 -22.75 -20.91 -1.33
N ALA A 667 -22.47 -21.57 -2.46
CA ALA A 667 -21.11 -21.96 -2.85
C ALA A 667 -20.20 -20.74 -3.13
N LYS A 668 -20.69 -19.75 -3.89
CA LYS A 668 -19.96 -18.51 -4.25
C LYS A 668 -19.66 -17.61 -3.04
N THR A 669 -20.47 -17.66 -2.00
CA THR A 669 -20.32 -16.81 -0.79
C THR A 669 -19.81 -17.55 0.46
N ARG A 670 -19.83 -18.89 0.47
CA ARG A 670 -19.51 -19.73 1.65
C ARG A 670 -18.22 -19.35 2.38
N ASN A 671 -17.16 -19.07 1.64
CA ASN A 671 -15.85 -18.76 2.22
C ASN A 671 -15.74 -17.35 2.80
N TRP A 672 -16.63 -16.43 2.43
CA TRP A 672 -16.72 -15.09 2.99
C TRP A 672 -17.61 -15.08 4.23
N THR A 673 -18.90 -15.39 4.04
CA THR A 673 -19.96 -15.22 5.05
C THR A 673 -19.72 -16.09 6.30
N LEU A 674 -19.31 -17.36 6.14
CA LEU A 674 -19.14 -18.29 7.26
C LEU A 674 -17.80 -18.16 8.01
N HIS A 675 -16.79 -17.47 7.46
CA HIS A 675 -15.50 -17.31 8.13
C HIS A 675 -15.43 -16.03 8.95
N ILE A 676 -15.95 -14.92 8.38
CA ILE A 676 -16.02 -13.61 9.00
C ILE A 676 -17.03 -13.59 10.17
N LEU A 677 -18.26 -14.07 9.95
CA LEU A 677 -19.36 -13.89 10.91
C LEU A 677 -19.37 -14.88 12.08
N ARG A 678 -18.49 -15.90 12.09
CA ARG A 678 -18.53 -16.99 13.09
C ARG A 678 -17.78 -16.70 14.40
N ARG A 679 -17.06 -15.58 14.56
CA ARG A 679 -16.16 -15.37 15.72
C ARG A 679 -16.40 -14.07 16.51
N ARG A 680 -17.30 -14.18 17.50
CA ARG A 680 -17.35 -13.42 18.77
C ARG A 680 -17.77 -11.93 18.75
N THR A 681 -19.05 -11.64 18.50
CA THR A 681 -19.85 -10.74 19.38
C THR A 681 -21.35 -10.84 19.07
N PRO A 682 -22.27 -10.45 19.99
CA PRO A 682 -23.72 -10.58 19.76
C PRO A 682 -24.29 -9.77 18.59
N ALA A 683 -23.65 -8.65 18.21
CA ALA A 683 -24.05 -7.82 17.08
C ALA A 683 -24.05 -8.57 15.73
N TYR A 684 -23.17 -9.56 15.58
CA TYR A 684 -22.96 -10.31 14.35
C TYR A 684 -24.11 -11.28 13.99
N ARG A 685 -25.22 -11.28 14.75
CA ARG A 685 -26.46 -11.96 14.36
C ARG A 685 -27.20 -11.30 13.19
N ILE A 686 -26.97 -10.00 12.93
CA ILE A 686 -27.78 -9.22 11.96
C ILE A 686 -27.44 -9.56 10.49
N ILE A 687 -26.29 -10.20 10.23
CA ILE A 687 -25.88 -10.64 8.87
C ILE A 687 -26.00 -12.17 8.74
N SER A 688 -26.97 -12.79 9.44
CA SER A 688 -27.19 -14.23 9.29
C SER A 688 -27.80 -14.56 7.93
N TYR A 689 -27.17 -15.48 7.19
CA TYR A 689 -27.67 -15.99 5.89
C TYR A 689 -29.13 -16.49 5.99
N GLN A 690 -29.48 -17.10 7.12
CA GLN A 690 -30.83 -17.56 7.44
C GLN A 690 -31.90 -16.44 7.41
N GLN A 691 -31.55 -15.17 7.67
CA GLN A 691 -32.49 -14.07 7.54
C GLN A 691 -32.73 -13.71 6.07
N LEU A 692 -31.69 -13.72 5.22
CA LEU A 692 -31.84 -13.47 3.79
C LEU A 692 -32.67 -14.55 3.09
N GLU A 693 -32.46 -15.83 3.40
CA GLU A 693 -33.33 -16.90 2.90
C GLU A 693 -34.80 -16.67 3.31
N SER A 694 -35.06 -16.42 4.60
CA SER A 694 -36.44 -16.22 5.11
C SER A 694 -37.16 -14.97 4.55
N LEU A 695 -36.39 -13.98 4.11
CA LEU A 695 -36.92 -12.76 3.47
C LEU A 695 -37.15 -12.94 1.96
N MET A 696 -36.59 -13.99 1.36
CA MET A 696 -36.76 -14.33 -0.06
C MET A 696 -37.77 -15.46 -0.29
N SER A 697 -38.13 -16.24 0.74
CA SER A 697 -39.23 -17.22 0.68
C SER A 697 -40.61 -16.61 0.85
N ASP A 698 -40.78 -15.67 1.79
CA ASP A 698 -42.10 -15.29 2.33
C ASP A 698 -42.52 -13.86 1.99
N TYR A 699 -42.87 -13.63 0.71
CA TYR A 699 -43.67 -12.47 0.30
C TYR A 699 -45.09 -12.89 -0.11
N SER A 700 -45.89 -13.31 0.87
CA SER A 700 -47.34 -13.41 0.75
C SER A 700 -48.05 -12.43 1.71
N TYR A 701 -49.20 -11.93 1.29
CA TYR A 701 -49.91 -10.81 1.93
C TYR A 701 -50.65 -11.21 3.23
N GLN A 702 -50.53 -10.42 4.31
CA GLN A 702 -51.71 -9.87 5.04
C GLN A 702 -51.42 -8.86 6.19
N SER A 703 -51.84 -7.62 5.96
CA SER A 703 -52.83 -6.85 6.74
C SER A 703 -52.86 -6.81 8.30
N LEU A 704 -52.72 -5.57 8.82
CA LEU A 704 -53.47 -4.93 9.94
C LEU A 704 -53.42 -5.45 11.41
N ALA A 705 -52.86 -4.55 12.25
CA ALA A 705 -53.41 -4.02 13.52
C ALA A 705 -53.80 -4.95 14.71
N ASN A 706 -53.22 -4.69 15.89
CA ASN A 706 -53.92 -4.01 17.02
C ASN A 706 -53.07 -3.79 18.30
N MET A 707 -53.39 -2.72 19.05
CA MET A 707 -52.98 -2.41 20.46
C MET A 707 -51.46 -2.25 20.75
N GLY A 708 -51.01 -1.56 21.81
CA GLY A 708 -51.70 -0.73 22.82
C GLY A 708 -50.69 0.10 23.66
N PRO A 709 -51.08 1.24 24.28
CA PRO A 709 -50.10 2.27 24.66
C PRO A 709 -49.64 2.24 26.14
N GLN A 710 -48.80 1.28 26.54
CA GLN A 710 -48.03 1.33 27.81
C GLN A 710 -46.65 0.67 27.63
N GLY A 711 -45.58 1.25 28.19
CA GLY A 711 -44.21 0.71 28.05
C GLY A 711 -43.08 1.70 27.75
N ARG A 712 -43.37 3.02 27.59
CA ARG A 712 -42.33 4.06 27.77
C ARG A 712 -41.69 3.89 29.16
N TRP A 713 -40.40 4.24 29.29
CA TRP A 713 -39.55 4.20 30.51
C TRP A 713 -38.67 2.97 30.82
N ARG A 714 -38.52 1.95 29.94
CA ARG A 714 -37.55 0.85 30.19
C ARG A 714 -36.52 0.50 29.09
N ARG A 715 -36.38 1.30 28.02
CA ARG A 715 -35.35 1.06 26.96
C ARG A 715 -34.37 2.21 26.69
N VAL A 716 -34.50 3.35 27.36
CA VAL A 716 -33.60 4.52 27.17
C VAL A 716 -32.22 4.29 27.81
N LEU A 717 -32.13 3.52 28.91
CA LEU A 717 -30.92 3.41 29.73
C LEU A 717 -29.82 2.48 29.17
N PHE A 718 -30.10 1.64 28.17
CA PHE A 718 -29.11 0.67 27.64
C PHE A 718 -28.41 1.13 26.34
N ILE A 719 -28.88 2.20 25.70
CA ILE A 719 -28.32 2.69 24.43
C ILE A 719 -27.04 3.52 24.64
N ALA A 720 -26.83 4.09 25.84
CA ALA A 720 -25.73 5.01 26.11
C ALA A 720 -24.38 4.36 26.47
N ALA A 721 -24.36 3.10 26.93
CA ALA A 721 -23.23 2.56 27.69
C ALA A 721 -22.01 2.11 26.83
N VAL A 722 -22.24 1.56 25.63
CA VAL A 722 -21.20 0.89 24.84
C VAL A 722 -20.37 1.85 23.96
N PRO A 723 -20.93 2.89 23.30
CA PRO A 723 -20.14 3.80 22.46
C PRO A 723 -19.01 4.52 23.22
N MET A 724 -19.21 4.78 24.51
CA MET A 724 -18.22 5.43 25.38
C MET A 724 -16.93 4.62 25.55
N VAL A 725 -16.96 3.29 25.36
CA VAL A 725 -15.79 2.41 25.58
C VAL A 725 -14.86 2.37 24.37
N LEU A 726 -15.38 2.47 23.14
CA LEU A 726 -14.56 2.39 21.92
C LEU A 726 -13.94 3.75 21.56
N ALA A 727 -14.65 4.86 21.84
CA ALA A 727 -14.08 6.21 21.74
C ALA A 727 -12.84 6.42 22.64
N PHE A 728 -12.69 5.62 23.69
CA PHE A 728 -11.59 5.69 24.66
C PHE A 728 -10.25 5.10 24.16
N ILE A 729 -10.25 4.42 23.00
CA ILE A 729 -9.06 3.76 22.42
C ILE A 729 -8.57 4.49 21.16
N TYR A 730 -9.47 4.88 20.25
CA TYR A 730 -9.09 5.53 18.99
C TYR A 730 -8.32 6.85 19.17
N TYR A 731 -8.55 7.57 20.27
CA TYR A 731 -7.81 8.81 20.60
C TYR A 731 -6.33 8.59 21.04
N SER A 732 -5.80 7.37 21.00
CA SER A 732 -4.40 7.04 21.36
C SER A 732 -3.47 6.79 20.16
N THR A 733 -3.30 7.85 19.35
CA THR A 733 -2.00 8.32 18.79
C THR A 733 -1.39 7.69 17.53
N PRO A 734 -1.53 8.36 16.35
CA PRO A 734 -0.67 8.21 15.15
C PRO A 734 0.67 8.97 15.21
N SER A 735 1.44 8.95 14.11
CA SER A 735 2.79 9.53 14.02
C SER A 735 3.27 9.79 12.57
N ALA A 736 3.35 11.07 12.16
CA ALA A 736 3.96 11.55 10.91
C ALA A 736 4.84 12.80 11.20
N TYR A 737 6.00 13.05 10.59
CA TYR A 737 6.77 12.31 9.57
C TYR A 737 8.29 12.35 9.93
N MET A 738 9.23 12.38 8.95
CA MET A 738 10.59 12.97 9.03
C MET A 738 11.29 12.94 7.63
N PRO A 739 11.86 14.06 7.11
CA PRO A 739 12.62 14.10 5.86
C PRO A 739 14.15 14.08 6.08
N ALA A 740 14.94 14.15 5.00
CA ALA A 740 16.40 13.97 5.00
C ALA A 740 17.21 15.28 4.89
N GLY A 741 18.40 15.30 5.48
CA GLY A 741 19.37 16.41 5.37
C GLY A 741 20.46 16.36 6.45
N LEU A 742 21.57 15.64 6.21
CA LEU A 742 22.68 15.54 7.16
C LEU A 742 23.62 16.75 7.10
N THR A 743 23.17 17.88 7.63
CA THR A 743 24.03 18.99 8.05
C THR A 743 24.21 18.97 9.56
N SER A 744 25.41 19.32 10.04
CA SER A 744 25.68 19.45 11.48
C SER A 744 24.86 20.59 12.08
N SER A 745 24.19 20.32 13.20
CA SER A 745 23.35 21.24 13.99
C SER A 745 23.81 22.72 13.93
N PRO A 746 22.94 23.68 13.55
CA PRO A 746 23.31 25.09 13.43
C PRO A 746 23.39 25.86 14.76
N TYR A 747 23.03 25.25 15.91
CA TYR A 747 22.97 25.94 17.20
C TYR A 747 24.36 26.42 17.70
N PRO A 748 24.66 27.73 17.74
CA PRO A 748 26.03 28.24 17.82
C PRO A 748 26.45 28.64 19.25
N HIS A 749 25.98 27.91 20.27
CA HIS A 749 26.25 28.22 21.67
C HIS A 749 26.66 26.98 22.48
N THR A 750 27.80 27.06 23.16
CA THR A 750 28.29 26.05 24.10
C THR A 750 28.47 26.69 25.48
N GLN A 751 27.44 26.62 26.33
CA GLN A 751 27.61 26.95 27.75
C GLN A 751 28.27 25.78 28.48
N ASN A 752 29.38 26.04 29.18
CA ASN A 752 30.04 25.04 30.02
C ASN A 752 29.20 24.74 31.27
N ILE A 753 28.47 23.62 31.28
CA ILE A 753 27.66 23.21 32.43
C ILE A 753 28.44 22.26 33.32
N THR A 754 28.80 22.74 34.52
CA THR A 754 29.31 21.87 35.59
C THR A 754 28.17 21.07 36.18
N LEU A 755 28.25 19.74 36.13
CA LEU A 755 27.29 18.80 36.71
C LEU A 755 27.93 18.04 37.89
N PRO A 756 27.14 17.60 38.90
CA PRO A 756 27.63 16.66 39.90
C PRO A 756 28.00 15.34 39.21
N LYS A 757 29.15 14.75 39.54
CA LYS A 757 29.62 13.51 38.91
C LYS A 757 28.79 12.28 39.28
N ASP A 758 28.11 12.34 40.43
CA ASP A 758 27.48 11.18 41.08
C ASP A 758 25.94 11.27 41.10
N ASP A 759 25.34 12.29 40.47
CA ASP A 759 23.89 12.44 40.34
C ASP A 759 23.38 12.03 38.95
N LEU A 760 22.72 10.88 38.88
CA LEU A 760 22.06 10.36 37.68
C LEU A 760 20.54 10.62 37.67
N SER A 761 20.05 11.60 38.45
CA SER A 761 18.64 11.99 38.45
C SER A 761 18.20 12.50 37.07
N MET A 762 16.93 12.24 36.72
CA MET A 762 16.37 12.68 35.43
C MET A 762 16.39 14.21 35.27
N ALA A 763 16.34 14.97 36.36
CA ALA A 763 16.50 16.43 36.33
C ALA A 763 17.92 16.84 35.87
N THR A 764 18.96 16.16 36.38
CA THR A 764 20.34 16.37 35.95
C THR A 764 20.57 15.89 34.51
N ILE A 765 19.93 14.80 34.07
CA ILE A 765 19.97 14.35 32.66
C ILE A 765 19.31 15.37 31.72
N ILE A 766 18.10 15.86 32.04
CA ILE A 766 17.41 16.89 31.24
C ILE A 766 18.26 18.17 31.15
N LYS A 767 18.85 18.59 32.27
CA LYS A 767 19.73 19.76 32.33
C LYS A 767 21.02 19.56 31.51
N ALA A 768 21.57 18.35 31.47
CA ALA A 768 22.73 18.01 30.65
C ALA A 768 22.41 18.08 29.14
N LEU A 769 21.26 17.51 28.75
CA LEU A 769 20.83 17.40 27.36
C LEU A 769 20.48 18.76 26.74
N TYR A 770 19.54 19.49 27.37
CA TYR A 770 19.00 20.75 26.83
C TYR A 770 19.78 21.99 27.27
N GLY A 771 20.44 21.96 28.43
CA GLY A 771 21.04 23.14 29.04
C GLY A 771 22.01 23.92 28.15
N PRO A 772 22.93 23.28 27.38
CA PRO A 772 23.88 24.01 26.56
C PRO A 772 23.26 24.60 25.28
N ILE A 773 22.13 24.08 24.81
CA ILE A 773 21.45 24.49 23.57
C ILE A 773 20.28 25.46 23.80
N LEU A 774 20.09 25.95 25.03
CA LEU A 774 19.05 26.92 25.35
C LEU A 774 19.24 28.22 24.54
N HIS A 775 18.18 28.66 23.86
CA HIS A 775 18.20 29.90 23.11
C HIS A 775 18.31 31.12 24.07
N PRO A 776 19.12 32.15 23.77
CA PRO A 776 19.26 33.32 24.65
C PRO A 776 17.96 34.11 24.74
N ILE A 777 17.58 34.52 25.95
CA ILE A 777 16.31 35.21 26.26
C ILE A 777 16.19 36.57 25.53
N ASP A 778 17.32 37.23 25.34
CA ASP A 778 17.49 38.55 24.75
C ASP A 778 18.04 38.49 23.31
N ALA A 779 18.12 37.31 22.69
CA ALA A 779 18.52 37.16 21.29
C ALA A 779 17.56 37.92 20.36
N ALA A 780 18.10 38.80 19.52
CA ALA A 780 17.33 39.66 18.63
C ALA A 780 16.47 38.90 17.59
N ASN A 781 16.78 37.62 17.35
CA ASN A 781 16.02 36.73 16.48
C ASN A 781 16.07 35.27 16.96
N PHE A 782 15.15 34.49 16.42
CA PHE A 782 15.12 33.03 16.43
C PHE A 782 14.90 32.56 14.99
N THR A 783 15.56 31.47 14.59
CA THR A 783 15.35 30.83 13.28
C THR A 783 14.78 29.45 13.51
N ASP A 784 13.71 29.12 12.79
CA ASP A 784 12.98 27.86 12.96
C ASP A 784 13.51 26.72 12.05
N GLU A 785 12.87 25.54 12.09
CA GLU A 785 13.33 24.37 11.34
C GLU A 785 13.12 24.44 9.82
N ASP A 786 12.20 25.29 9.34
CA ASP A 786 12.00 25.59 7.91
C ASP A 786 12.94 26.72 7.41
N GLY A 787 13.60 27.43 8.34
CA GLY A 787 14.53 28.52 8.06
C GLY A 787 13.93 29.92 8.19
N ASP A 788 12.70 30.07 8.68
CA ASP A 788 12.05 31.36 8.86
C ASP A 788 12.62 32.10 10.08
N VAL A 789 12.91 33.41 9.90
CA VAL A 789 13.65 34.23 10.88
C VAL A 789 12.73 35.20 11.61
N TYR A 790 12.30 34.80 12.80
CA TYR A 790 11.45 35.55 13.71
C TYR A 790 12.29 36.56 14.49
N ARG A 791 11.92 37.85 14.49
CA ARG A 791 12.70 38.95 15.08
C ARG A 791 11.94 39.63 16.21
N LEU A 792 12.64 40.00 17.28
CA LEU A 792 12.02 40.76 18.38
C LEU A 792 11.57 42.15 17.88
N PRO A 793 10.39 42.65 18.30
CA PRO A 793 9.81 43.91 17.79
C PRO A 793 10.47 45.19 18.36
N GLY A 794 11.43 45.06 19.27
CA GLY A 794 12.11 46.15 19.97
C GLY A 794 13.16 45.62 20.95
N GLU A 795 13.63 46.44 21.89
CA GLU A 795 14.50 45.94 22.95
C GLU A 795 13.81 44.84 23.80
N PRO A 796 14.50 43.74 24.12
CA PRO A 796 13.95 42.68 24.97
C PRO A 796 13.67 43.24 26.37
N ARG A 797 12.42 43.16 26.81
CA ARG A 797 11.97 43.56 28.15
C ARG A 797 12.47 42.57 29.21
N PHE A 798 12.34 41.27 28.92
CA PHE A 798 12.90 40.21 29.74
C PHE A 798 14.34 39.99 29.30
N LYS A 799 15.30 40.22 30.18
CA LYS A 799 16.76 40.03 29.95
C LYS A 799 17.40 39.02 30.91
N SER A 800 16.57 38.26 31.63
CA SER A 800 17.00 37.27 32.63
C SER A 800 15.91 36.21 32.85
N LYS A 801 16.31 35.05 33.40
CA LYS A 801 15.39 33.93 33.68
C LYS A 801 14.40 34.29 34.79
N LEU A 802 13.10 34.14 34.50
CA LEU A 802 12.00 34.21 35.46
C LEU A 802 11.97 32.99 36.38
N GLY A 803 12.31 31.81 35.85
CA GLY A 803 12.37 30.55 36.61
C GLY A 803 11.09 30.30 37.40
N LYS A 804 11.21 30.12 38.73
CA LYS A 804 10.10 29.85 39.66
C LYS A 804 9.04 30.96 39.79
N LYS A 805 9.18 32.09 39.08
CA LYS A 805 8.09 33.06 38.87
C LYS A 805 7.03 32.59 37.86
N VAL A 806 7.39 31.64 37.00
CA VAL A 806 6.52 31.01 35.98
C VAL A 806 6.02 29.67 36.51
N LEU A 807 4.72 29.43 36.36
CA LEU A 807 4.09 28.14 36.57
C LEU A 807 3.55 27.58 35.25
N ILE A 808 4.06 26.44 34.80
CA ILE A 808 3.40 25.59 33.81
C ILE A 808 2.31 24.78 34.54
N LEU A 809 1.08 24.83 34.02
CA LEU A 809 -0.13 24.46 34.76
C LEU A 809 -1.04 23.54 33.95
N ASP A 810 -1.07 22.26 34.34
CA ASP A 810 -2.08 21.29 33.92
C ASP A 810 -3.27 21.31 34.89
N ILE A 811 -4.50 21.26 34.37
CA ILE A 811 -5.72 21.24 35.18
C ILE A 811 -6.68 20.20 34.60
N ASP A 812 -7.02 19.18 35.38
CA ASP A 812 -7.87 18.06 34.97
C ASP A 812 -8.56 17.48 36.23
N SER A 813 -9.83 17.06 36.18
CA SER A 813 -10.47 16.40 37.34
C SER A 813 -10.18 14.89 37.41
N ARG A 814 -9.71 14.29 36.31
CA ARG A 814 -9.55 12.83 36.17
C ARG A 814 -8.46 12.26 37.11
N PRO A 815 -8.58 10.97 37.52
CA PRO A 815 -7.54 10.29 38.30
C PRO A 815 -6.27 10.03 37.49
N LEU A 816 -6.41 9.75 36.19
CA LEU A 816 -5.33 9.46 35.23
C LEU A 816 -4.46 8.22 35.59
N THR A 817 -5.04 7.18 36.19
CA THR A 817 -4.35 5.99 36.71
C THR A 817 -4.35 4.74 35.82
N ASP A 818 -5.13 4.69 34.74
CA ASP A 818 -5.28 3.49 33.91
C ASP A 818 -4.06 3.24 33.00
N GLU A 819 -4.01 2.09 32.31
CA GLU A 819 -2.91 1.82 31.36
C GLU A 819 -2.83 2.91 30.26
N GLY A 820 -1.60 3.39 30.05
CA GLY A 820 -1.28 4.51 29.15
C GLY A 820 -1.54 5.91 29.74
N GLN A 821 -2.00 6.04 30.99
CA GLN A 821 -2.25 7.33 31.65
C GLN A 821 -1.11 7.75 32.60
N LEU A 822 -0.94 9.06 32.78
CA LEU A 822 0.18 9.71 33.48
C LEU A 822 0.46 9.21 34.90
N MET A 823 -0.58 8.91 35.69
CA MET A 823 -0.47 8.49 37.10
C MET A 823 -0.45 6.96 37.25
N ASN A 824 -0.27 6.21 36.15
CA ASN A 824 -0.10 4.77 36.19
C ASN A 824 1.32 4.39 36.67
N GLN A 825 1.42 3.35 37.50
CA GLN A 825 2.70 2.88 38.07
C GLN A 825 3.71 2.42 37.00
N HIS A 826 3.25 1.99 35.82
CA HIS A 826 4.07 1.42 34.74
C HIS A 826 3.68 2.00 33.38
N LEU A 827 3.87 3.31 33.20
CA LEU A 827 3.66 3.99 31.92
C LEU A 827 4.65 3.47 30.85
N LYS A 828 4.12 2.85 29.80
CA LYS A 828 4.88 2.30 28.65
C LYS A 828 4.79 3.28 27.48
N TRP A 829 5.90 3.44 26.74
CA TRP A 829 5.92 4.22 25.50
C TRP A 829 4.88 3.74 24.48
N LYS A 830 4.93 2.45 24.10
CA LYS A 830 3.96 1.83 23.22
C LYS A 830 2.63 1.63 23.98
N GLY A 831 1.62 2.44 23.63
CA GLY A 831 0.32 2.47 24.31
C GLY A 831 0.12 3.65 25.28
N MET A 832 1.07 4.59 25.37
CA MET A 832 0.83 5.87 26.06
C MET A 832 -0.28 6.67 25.37
N ARG A 833 -1.13 7.32 26.16
CA ARG A 833 -2.21 8.18 25.65
C ARG A 833 -1.71 9.59 25.40
N SER A 834 -2.19 10.21 24.34
CA SER A 834 -1.96 11.61 23.92
C SER A 834 -1.97 12.60 25.09
N LEU A 835 -3.03 12.60 25.90
CA LEU A 835 -3.16 13.50 27.05
C LEU A 835 -1.99 13.41 28.05
N SER A 836 -1.39 12.22 28.20
CA SER A 836 -0.27 11.98 29.12
C SER A 836 1.07 12.34 28.49
N ALA A 837 1.18 12.26 27.16
CA ALA A 837 2.34 12.77 26.43
C ALA A 837 2.40 14.31 26.47
N GLY A 838 1.27 15.01 26.31
CA GLY A 838 1.20 16.47 26.44
C GLY A 838 1.64 16.93 27.83
N MET A 839 1.04 16.38 28.88
CA MET A 839 1.40 16.66 30.29
C MET A 839 2.88 16.34 30.62
N LEU A 840 3.44 15.25 30.07
CA LEU A 840 4.88 14.97 30.19
C LEU A 840 5.73 16.00 29.45
N GLY A 841 5.29 16.49 28.29
CA GLY A 841 5.90 17.61 27.59
C GLY A 841 5.87 18.92 28.39
N HIS A 842 4.75 19.22 29.05
CA HIS A 842 4.59 20.36 29.95
C HIS A 842 5.57 20.28 31.14
N TYR A 843 5.65 19.12 31.78
CA TYR A 843 6.61 18.85 32.86
C TYR A 843 8.06 18.97 32.36
N MET A 844 8.39 18.37 31.22
CA MET A 844 9.73 18.44 30.63
C MET A 844 10.14 19.87 30.31
N PHE A 845 9.27 20.67 29.70
CA PHE A 845 9.51 22.09 29.41
C PHE A 845 9.78 22.91 30.68
N ALA A 846 9.02 22.65 31.75
CA ALA A 846 9.27 23.27 33.06
C ALA A 846 10.63 22.87 33.66
N GLN A 847 11.05 21.60 33.54
CA GLN A 847 12.36 21.14 34.00
C GLN A 847 13.51 21.75 33.20
N ILE A 848 13.37 21.87 31.86
CA ILE A 848 14.39 22.44 30.97
C ILE A 848 14.75 23.89 31.35
N HIS A 849 13.74 24.73 31.61
CA HIS A 849 13.95 26.16 31.90
C HIS A 849 14.03 26.50 33.40
N GLY A 850 13.66 25.57 34.28
CA GLY A 850 13.64 25.77 35.73
C GLY A 850 12.40 26.50 36.26
N TYR A 851 11.30 26.49 35.48
CA TYR A 851 9.99 26.96 35.93
C TYR A 851 9.41 26.04 37.01
N ASP A 852 8.31 26.42 37.66
CA ASP A 852 7.50 25.46 38.41
C ASP A 852 6.48 24.75 37.51
N TYR A 853 6.10 23.54 37.91
CA TYR A 853 5.08 22.73 37.27
C TYR A 853 4.07 22.26 38.32
N LYS A 854 2.77 22.35 38.01
CA LYS A 854 1.72 21.73 38.81
C LYS A 854 0.66 21.09 37.93
N PHE A 855 0.42 19.81 38.18
CA PHE A 855 -0.84 19.15 37.82
C PHE A 855 -1.84 19.40 38.95
N VAL A 856 -2.93 20.11 38.65
CA VAL A 856 -4.01 20.38 39.59
C VAL A 856 -5.16 19.42 39.32
N ARG A 857 -5.38 18.45 40.22
CA ARG A 857 -6.59 17.63 40.19
C ARG A 857 -7.78 18.48 40.63
N ALA A 858 -8.57 18.95 39.66
CA ALA A 858 -9.68 19.86 39.87
C ALA A 858 -10.92 19.16 40.46
N PRO A 859 -11.79 19.87 41.21
CA PRO A 859 -13.11 19.36 41.57
C PRO A 859 -14.04 19.35 40.34
N ASP A 860 -14.89 18.33 40.23
CA ASP A 860 -15.92 18.26 39.19
C ASP A 860 -17.06 19.29 39.41
N TYR A 861 -17.71 19.68 38.31
CA TYR A 861 -18.93 20.49 38.34
C TYR A 861 -20.16 19.65 37.96
N GLU A 862 -21.22 19.70 38.78
CA GLU A 862 -22.52 19.10 38.45
C GLU A 862 -23.34 19.99 37.47
N ASP A 863 -23.22 21.32 37.58
CA ASP A 863 -24.10 22.27 36.89
C ASP A 863 -23.64 22.67 35.48
N ARG A 864 -22.37 22.46 35.14
CA ARG A 864 -21.72 22.94 33.90
C ARG A 864 -20.67 21.95 33.38
N TRP A 865 -20.20 22.16 32.16
CA TRP A 865 -19.22 21.30 31.48
C TRP A 865 -17.84 21.33 32.15
N GLY A 866 -17.11 20.22 32.09
CA GLY A 866 -15.83 20.05 32.80
C GLY A 866 -14.76 21.09 32.44
N THR A 867 -14.74 21.62 31.21
CA THR A 867 -13.79 22.68 30.81
C THR A 867 -13.89 23.95 31.65
N TRP A 868 -15.02 24.19 32.34
CA TRP A 868 -15.16 25.33 33.25
C TRP A 868 -14.22 25.29 34.46
N VAL A 869 -13.59 24.15 34.80
CA VAL A 869 -12.68 24.07 35.96
C VAL A 869 -11.36 24.81 35.75
N LYS A 870 -10.91 25.01 34.50
CA LYS A 870 -9.62 25.67 34.24
C LYS A 870 -9.61 27.13 34.68
N VAL A 871 -10.73 27.84 34.49
CA VAL A 871 -10.88 29.27 34.85
C VAL A 871 -10.66 29.55 36.35
N PRO A 872 -11.39 28.93 37.31
CA PRO A 872 -11.12 29.14 38.73
C PRO A 872 -9.77 28.57 39.18
N MET A 873 -9.28 27.47 38.61
CA MET A 873 -7.98 26.90 39.01
C MET A 873 -6.80 27.78 38.53
N MET A 874 -6.85 28.34 37.32
CA MET A 874 -5.94 29.39 36.85
C MET A 874 -5.98 30.63 37.76
N LYS A 875 -7.18 31.08 38.13
CA LYS A 875 -7.39 32.21 39.05
C LYS A 875 -6.72 31.98 40.42
N GLU A 876 -6.78 30.76 40.95
CA GLU A 876 -6.16 30.42 42.22
C GLU A 876 -4.64 30.23 42.10
N ALA A 877 -4.16 29.66 40.98
CA ALA A 877 -2.73 29.60 40.67
C ALA A 877 -2.07 30.99 40.59
N LEU A 878 -2.76 31.96 39.98
CA LEU A 878 -2.42 33.40 39.95
C LEU A 878 -2.39 34.10 41.33
N LYS A 879 -2.59 33.39 42.45
CA LYS A 879 -2.24 33.90 43.79
C LYS A 879 -0.80 33.62 44.20
N THR A 880 -0.11 32.73 43.49
CA THR A 880 1.17 32.13 43.94
C THR A 880 2.36 32.35 43.01
N HIS A 881 2.11 32.72 41.75
CA HIS A 881 3.14 32.95 40.72
C HIS A 881 2.87 34.26 39.98
N GLU A 882 3.93 34.85 39.41
CA GLU A 882 3.84 36.12 38.66
C GLU A 882 3.29 35.89 37.24
N TYR A 883 3.59 34.73 36.67
CA TYR A 883 3.08 34.26 35.39
C TYR A 883 2.58 32.82 35.52
N ILE A 884 1.44 32.53 34.91
CA ILE A 884 1.00 31.15 34.64
C ILE A 884 0.96 30.90 33.13
N VAL A 885 1.24 29.66 32.74
CA VAL A 885 0.97 29.14 31.40
C VAL A 885 0.08 27.92 31.57
N PHE A 886 -1.20 28.08 31.25
CA PHE A 886 -2.14 26.97 31.16
C PHE A 886 -2.08 26.36 29.76
N MET A 887 -2.12 25.02 29.72
CA MET A 887 -2.10 24.22 28.51
C MET A 887 -3.14 23.10 28.64
N ASP A 888 -4.06 22.98 27.68
CA ASP A 888 -4.89 21.78 27.52
C ASP A 888 -3.98 20.60 27.11
N SER A 889 -4.36 19.36 27.45
CA SER A 889 -3.48 18.17 27.37
C SER A 889 -3.04 17.72 25.96
N ASP A 890 -3.51 18.42 24.93
CA ASP A 890 -3.13 18.23 23.53
C ASP A 890 -2.56 19.52 22.89
N VAL A 891 -2.04 20.41 23.74
CA VAL A 891 -1.16 21.53 23.38
C VAL A 891 0.29 21.13 23.70
N MET A 892 1.27 21.62 22.93
CA MET A 892 2.70 21.44 23.21
C MET A 892 3.52 22.63 22.70
N PHE A 893 4.61 22.97 23.40
CA PHE A 893 5.67 23.80 22.82
C PHE A 893 6.41 23.00 21.74
N HIS A 894 6.56 23.58 20.55
CA HIS A 894 7.26 22.93 19.43
C HIS A 894 8.79 22.96 19.62
N TYR A 895 9.33 24.03 20.18
CA TYR A 895 10.77 24.17 20.43
C TYR A 895 11.08 24.17 21.94
N PRO A 896 11.33 23.01 22.59
CA PRO A 896 11.61 22.95 24.02
C PRO A 896 12.80 23.79 24.50
N HIS A 897 13.77 24.03 23.62
CA HIS A 897 14.98 24.80 23.93
C HIS A 897 14.77 26.34 23.89
N LEU A 898 13.62 26.81 23.37
CA LEU A 898 13.24 28.22 23.32
C LEU A 898 12.60 28.64 24.65
N PRO A 899 13.18 29.58 25.43
CA PRO A 899 12.61 30.00 26.71
C PRO A 899 11.34 30.83 26.51
N LEU A 900 10.39 30.67 27.43
CA LEU A 900 9.15 31.45 27.47
C LEU A 900 9.44 32.95 27.50
N GLU A 901 10.49 33.40 28.17
CA GLU A 901 10.91 34.80 28.24
C GLU A 901 11.21 35.40 26.86
N TRP A 902 11.72 34.62 25.90
CA TRP A 902 11.90 35.06 24.52
C TRP A 902 10.55 35.21 23.80
N LEU A 903 9.64 34.25 23.98
CA LEU A 903 8.27 34.34 23.45
C LEU A 903 7.49 35.53 24.05
N LEU A 904 7.70 35.85 25.34
CA LEU A 904 7.12 37.03 26.00
C LEU A 904 7.71 38.34 25.46
N ASN A 905 8.99 38.37 25.09
CA ASN A 905 9.59 39.49 24.34
C ASN A 905 8.97 39.61 22.94
N TYR A 906 8.91 38.51 22.19
CA TYR A 906 8.43 38.47 20.81
C TYR A 906 6.95 38.87 20.69
N TRP A 907 6.08 38.27 21.50
CA TRP A 907 4.65 38.60 21.56
C TRP A 907 4.35 39.92 22.29
N ASN A 908 5.36 40.62 22.83
CA ASN A 908 5.25 41.90 23.53
C ASN A 908 4.32 41.88 24.77
N MET A 909 4.69 41.07 25.78
CA MET A 909 4.07 41.05 27.10
C MET A 909 4.39 42.33 27.90
N THR A 910 3.36 43.02 28.39
CA THR A 910 3.50 44.25 29.20
C THR A 910 2.97 44.08 30.62
N ASP A 911 3.21 45.06 31.51
CA ASP A 911 2.65 45.06 32.88
C ASP A 911 1.12 45.21 32.92
N ASP A 912 0.51 45.74 31.86
CA ASP A 912 -0.94 45.88 31.70
C ASP A 912 -1.58 44.60 31.14
N THR A 913 -0.79 43.68 30.57
CA THR A 913 -1.31 42.47 29.92
C THR A 913 -1.87 41.51 30.97
N LEU A 914 -3.17 41.20 30.87
CA LEU A 914 -3.85 40.28 31.78
C LEU A 914 -3.70 38.83 31.29
N ALA A 915 -3.90 38.61 29.99
CA ALA A 915 -3.75 37.32 29.33
C ALA A 915 -3.30 37.43 27.86
N MET A 916 -2.59 36.42 27.39
CA MET A 916 -2.32 36.14 25.98
C MET A 916 -3.06 34.86 25.58
N MET A 917 -3.75 34.90 24.45
CA MET A 917 -4.47 33.76 23.87
C MET A 917 -4.42 33.85 22.35
N SER A 918 -4.29 32.73 21.66
CA SER A 918 -4.27 32.69 20.19
C SER A 918 -5.66 32.86 19.59
N ILE A 919 -5.77 33.45 18.40
CA ILE A 919 -7.05 33.50 17.68
C ILE A 919 -7.38 32.10 17.11
N ASP A 920 -8.67 31.75 17.04
CA ASP A 920 -9.08 30.47 16.44
C ASP A 920 -8.95 30.43 14.91
N PRO A 921 -8.85 29.24 14.30
CA PRO A 921 -8.92 29.07 12.84
C PRO A 921 -10.21 29.67 12.28
N ASN A 922 -10.15 30.12 11.02
CA ASN A 922 -11.26 30.76 10.33
C ASN A 922 -12.32 29.74 9.87
N GLU A 923 -13.13 29.24 10.81
CA GLU A 923 -14.26 28.35 10.58
C GLU A 923 -15.57 28.98 11.11
N PRO A 924 -16.74 28.73 10.49
CA PRO A 924 -17.98 29.45 10.81
C PRO A 924 -18.44 29.39 12.27
N GLN A 925 -18.16 28.28 12.96
CA GLN A 925 -18.53 28.09 14.37
C GLN A 925 -17.58 28.80 15.36
N ASN A 926 -16.44 29.32 14.89
CA ASN A 926 -15.42 29.95 15.73
C ASN A 926 -15.65 31.46 15.93
N TYR A 927 -16.90 31.92 15.79
CA TYR A 927 -17.29 33.32 15.82
C TYR A 927 -18.23 33.65 16.99
N ASP A 928 -18.01 34.80 17.62
CA ASP A 928 -18.91 35.39 18.63
C ASP A 928 -20.10 36.11 18.00
N SER A 929 -21.10 36.46 18.83
CA SER A 929 -22.32 37.14 18.38
C SER A 929 -22.10 38.58 17.88
N ARG A 930 -20.86 39.06 17.76
CA ARG A 930 -20.52 40.34 17.14
C ARG A 930 -19.63 40.17 15.89
N GLY A 931 -19.50 38.94 15.38
CA GLY A 931 -18.77 38.65 14.13
C GLY A 931 -17.25 38.66 14.28
N ASN A 932 -16.71 38.56 15.49
CA ASN A 932 -15.27 38.40 15.70
C ASN A 932 -14.96 36.92 15.96
N ARG A 933 -13.76 36.48 15.57
CA ARG A 933 -13.29 35.13 15.95
C ARG A 933 -13.06 35.04 17.46
N TYR A 934 -13.28 33.84 18.00
CA TYR A 934 -12.92 33.47 19.36
C TYR A 934 -11.40 33.49 19.56
N LEU A 935 -11.01 33.59 20.83
CA LEU A 935 -9.65 33.33 21.28
C LEU A 935 -9.61 31.95 21.90
N ASN A 936 -8.65 31.14 21.48
CA ASN A 936 -8.48 29.77 21.95
C ASN A 936 -8.03 29.76 23.42
N THR A 937 -8.72 28.97 24.23
CA THR A 937 -8.49 28.85 25.68
C THR A 937 -7.70 27.60 26.06
N GLY A 938 -7.23 26.82 25.06
CA GLY A 938 -6.34 25.69 25.29
C GLY A 938 -4.89 26.11 25.54
N PHE A 939 -4.49 27.30 25.10
CA PHE A 939 -3.23 27.91 25.46
C PHE A 939 -3.47 29.30 26.05
N VAL A 940 -3.17 29.48 27.34
CA VAL A 940 -3.38 30.76 28.03
C VAL A 940 -2.17 31.12 28.87
N ILE A 941 -1.44 32.16 28.46
CA ILE A 941 -0.46 32.81 29.33
C ILE A 941 -1.20 33.91 30.10
N ALA A 942 -1.10 33.96 31.43
CA ALA A 942 -1.69 35.04 32.22
C ALA A 942 -0.71 35.60 33.26
N ARG A 943 -0.71 36.92 33.42
CA ARG A 943 0.16 37.63 34.37
C ARG A 943 -0.63 38.04 35.61
N GLN A 944 0.00 37.94 36.77
CA GLN A 944 -0.55 38.37 38.04
C GLN A 944 -0.86 39.87 38.02
N SER A 945 -2.13 40.21 38.27
CA SER A 945 -2.54 41.55 38.66
C SER A 945 -3.90 41.51 39.35
N LYS A 946 -4.28 42.60 40.02
CA LYS A 946 -5.63 42.76 40.56
C LYS A 946 -6.70 42.68 39.46
N ARG A 947 -6.46 43.31 38.30
CA ARG A 947 -7.40 43.31 37.17
C ARG A 947 -7.52 41.92 36.54
N THR A 948 -6.45 41.12 36.53
CA THR A 948 -6.47 39.71 36.11
C THR A 948 -7.34 38.88 37.06
N GLN A 949 -7.17 39.04 38.38
CA GLN A 949 -8.02 38.37 39.38
C GLN A 949 -9.50 38.77 39.27
N GLU A 950 -9.79 40.04 38.99
CA GLU A 950 -11.15 40.54 38.72
C GLU A 950 -11.75 39.94 37.43
N MET A 951 -10.97 39.84 36.36
CA MET A 951 -11.36 39.22 35.09
C MET A 951 -11.69 37.74 35.25
N TYR A 952 -10.77 36.94 35.79
CA TYR A 952 -10.98 35.51 35.99
C TYR A 952 -12.11 35.21 36.99
N LYS A 953 -12.36 36.10 37.97
CA LYS A 953 -13.56 36.01 38.81
C LYS A 953 -14.83 36.20 37.98
N ALA A 954 -14.92 37.29 37.20
CA ALA A 954 -16.05 37.56 36.32
C ALA A 954 -16.28 36.44 35.29
N TRP A 955 -15.22 35.75 34.89
CA TRP A 955 -15.25 34.60 33.99
C TRP A 955 -15.92 33.39 34.65
N ALA A 956 -15.39 32.92 35.78
CA ALA A 956 -15.94 31.77 36.52
C ALA A 956 -17.38 32.01 37.02
N GLU A 957 -17.73 33.26 37.33
CA GLU A 957 -19.07 33.68 37.73
C GLU A 957 -20.03 33.91 36.55
N CYS A 958 -19.56 34.03 35.31
CA CYS A 958 -20.41 34.31 34.13
C CYS A 958 -21.64 33.37 34.03
N PRO A 959 -21.54 32.04 34.25
CA PRO A 959 -22.69 31.14 34.16
C PRO A 959 -23.71 31.25 35.30
N SER A 960 -23.45 32.09 36.32
CA SER A 960 -24.43 32.43 37.36
C SER A 960 -25.34 33.61 36.97
N GLU A 961 -25.03 34.29 35.87
CA GLU A 961 -25.73 35.48 35.36
C GLU A 961 -25.87 36.64 36.37
N THR A 962 -24.99 36.71 37.37
CA THR A 962 -24.88 37.85 38.29
C THR A 962 -24.47 39.12 37.54
N ARG A 963 -23.45 39.04 36.68
CA ARG A 963 -22.94 40.13 35.82
C ARG A 963 -23.47 40.05 34.38
N TYR A 964 -23.44 38.86 33.77
CA TYR A 964 -23.70 38.69 32.33
C TYR A 964 -25.00 37.90 32.07
N LYS A 965 -26.06 38.59 31.65
CA LYS A 965 -27.34 37.95 31.30
C LYS A 965 -27.23 37.14 30.00
N GLY A 966 -27.84 35.96 30.00
CA GLY A 966 -27.75 34.97 28.93
C GLY A 966 -26.46 34.12 28.92
N CYS A 967 -25.49 34.37 29.82
CA CYS A 967 -24.24 33.60 29.85
C CYS A 967 -24.43 32.15 30.37
N ALA A 968 -25.52 31.83 31.07
CA ALA A 968 -25.79 30.45 31.50
C ALA A 968 -25.98 29.48 30.34
N LYS A 969 -26.28 29.94 29.12
CA LYS A 969 -26.28 29.10 27.90
C LYS A 969 -24.94 28.39 27.69
N TRP A 970 -23.85 29.03 28.07
CA TRP A 970 -22.48 28.50 27.98
C TRP A 970 -22.10 27.55 29.13
N LYS A 971 -23.00 27.25 30.08
CA LYS A 971 -22.77 26.13 31.03
C LYS A 971 -22.53 24.81 30.29
N LYS A 972 -23.29 24.55 29.22
CA LYS A 972 -23.27 23.29 28.47
C LYS A 972 -23.27 23.47 26.95
N GLY A 973 -23.56 24.66 26.42
CA GLY A 973 -23.39 24.97 25.00
C GLY A 973 -21.92 25.15 24.62
N TRP A 974 -21.50 24.54 23.51
CA TRP A 974 -20.18 24.71 22.90
C TRP A 974 -19.98 26.15 22.41
N ALA A 975 -18.86 26.84 22.63
CA ALA A 975 -17.57 26.40 23.21
C ALA A 975 -17.38 26.76 24.70
N HIS A 976 -18.41 26.61 25.53
CA HIS A 976 -18.32 26.71 27.00
C HIS A 976 -17.65 28.02 27.49
N GLU A 977 -16.59 27.94 28.30
CA GLU A 977 -15.95 29.12 28.88
C GLU A 977 -15.25 30.01 27.84
N GLN A 978 -14.73 29.44 26.75
CA GLN A 978 -14.24 30.17 25.57
C GLN A 978 -15.33 31.00 24.90
N ALA A 979 -16.52 30.40 24.68
CA ALA A 979 -17.65 31.12 24.13
C ALA A 979 -18.20 32.17 25.10
N ALA A 980 -18.12 31.95 26.41
CA ALA A 980 -18.42 32.97 27.42
C ALA A 980 -17.40 34.13 27.40
N PHE A 981 -16.11 33.83 27.25
CA PHE A 981 -15.08 34.86 27.12
C PHE A 981 -15.32 35.72 25.87
N GLY A 982 -15.55 35.06 24.73
CA GLY A 982 -15.77 35.72 23.44
C GLY A 982 -17.06 36.54 23.37
N ASN A 983 -18.18 36.04 23.90
CA ASN A 983 -19.45 36.78 23.78
C ASN A 983 -19.60 37.90 24.84
N TYR A 984 -18.85 37.83 25.95
CA TYR A 984 -18.99 38.76 27.07
C TYR A 984 -17.67 39.40 27.50
N LEU A 985 -16.74 38.65 28.09
CA LEU A 985 -15.60 39.23 28.82
C LEU A 985 -14.64 40.07 27.98
N ARG A 986 -14.39 39.68 26.72
CA ARG A 986 -13.50 40.43 25.80
C ARG A 986 -13.94 41.89 25.57
N TYR A 987 -15.16 42.26 25.96
CA TYR A 987 -15.74 43.59 25.81
C TYR A 987 -15.82 44.38 27.13
N ASP A 988 -15.47 43.77 28.25
CA ASP A 988 -15.32 44.42 29.57
C ASP A 988 -13.82 44.60 29.96
N TYR A 989 -12.94 43.89 29.24
CA TYR A 989 -11.49 43.84 29.41
C TYR A 989 -10.81 44.12 28.06
N ASP A 990 -11.13 45.28 27.50
CA ASP A 990 -10.89 45.71 26.12
C ASP A 990 -9.82 46.81 25.98
N ARG A 991 -9.10 47.15 27.06
CA ARG A 991 -8.02 48.15 26.98
C ARG A 991 -6.93 47.66 26.00
N PRO A 992 -6.19 48.56 25.32
CA PRO A 992 -5.26 48.18 24.25
C PRO A 992 -4.24 47.08 24.59
N ASN A 993 -3.88 46.94 25.87
CA ASN A 993 -2.96 45.92 26.37
C ASN A 993 -3.64 44.79 27.17
N ASP A 994 -4.91 44.89 27.57
CA ASP A 994 -5.55 43.95 28.53
C ASP A 994 -5.45 42.49 28.03
N ILE A 995 -5.80 42.25 26.77
CA ILE A 995 -5.81 40.93 26.12
C ILE A 995 -4.97 40.98 24.86
N ARG A 996 -3.86 40.23 24.86
CA ARG A 996 -2.94 40.14 23.72
C ARG A 996 -3.28 38.94 22.84
N VAL A 997 -3.87 39.21 21.68
CA VAL A 997 -4.22 38.18 20.70
C VAL A 997 -2.96 37.68 19.99
N LEU A 998 -2.70 36.38 20.05
CA LEU A 998 -1.58 35.74 19.34
C LEU A 998 -2.02 35.24 17.94
N PRO A 999 -1.16 35.27 16.92
CA PRO A 999 -1.46 34.71 15.60
C PRO A 999 -1.74 33.20 15.69
N CYS A 1000 -2.77 32.72 15.00
CA CYS A 1000 -3.10 31.29 15.07
C CYS A 1000 -2.02 30.42 14.43
N VAL A 1001 -1.32 30.90 13.40
CA VAL A 1001 -0.19 30.20 12.76
C VAL A 1001 0.97 29.96 13.74
N GLU A 1002 1.13 30.79 14.77
CA GLU A 1002 2.20 30.70 15.76
C GLU A 1002 1.82 29.86 16.98
N ALA A 1003 0.58 29.99 17.47
CA ALA A 1003 0.18 29.50 18.79
C ALA A 1003 -1.19 28.79 18.81
N ASN A 1004 -1.62 28.22 17.67
CA ASN A 1004 -2.82 27.37 17.57
C ASN A 1004 -2.66 26.38 16.40
N GLY A 1005 -3.42 25.29 16.43
CA GLY A 1005 -3.35 24.24 15.43
C GLY A 1005 -1.95 23.58 15.37
N ALA A 1006 -1.73 22.78 14.34
CA ALA A 1006 -0.52 22.00 14.12
C ALA A 1006 -0.36 21.80 12.59
N PRO A 1007 0.73 21.20 12.07
CA PRO A 1007 0.95 21.12 10.62
C PRO A 1007 -0.21 20.48 9.83
N GLU A 1008 -0.93 19.51 10.40
CA GLU A 1008 -2.10 18.90 9.77
C GLU A 1008 -3.31 19.86 9.65
N ALA A 1009 -3.31 20.96 10.41
CA ALA A 1009 -4.32 22.02 10.38
C ALA A 1009 -4.00 23.16 9.39
N GLU A 1010 -2.87 23.11 8.67
CA GLU A 1010 -2.52 24.09 7.64
C GLU A 1010 -3.65 24.26 6.61
N LYS A 1011 -4.13 23.13 6.07
CA LYS A 1011 -5.25 23.10 5.09
C LYS A 1011 -6.62 23.34 5.74
N ARG A 1012 -6.68 23.45 7.06
CA ARG A 1012 -7.90 23.62 7.87
C ARG A 1012 -7.83 24.91 8.69
N GLY A 1013 -7.88 26.05 8.00
CA GLY A 1013 -7.91 27.38 8.62
C GLY A 1013 -6.55 28.03 8.86
N GLY A 1014 -5.44 27.41 8.44
CA GLY A 1014 -4.11 28.05 8.33
C GLY A 1014 -3.31 28.17 9.62
N CYS A 1015 -3.62 27.37 10.65
CA CYS A 1015 -2.98 27.47 11.96
C CYS A 1015 -1.93 26.34 12.13
N LYS A 1016 -0.66 26.61 11.78
CA LYS A 1016 0.45 25.64 11.76
C LYS A 1016 1.04 25.32 13.15
N GLY A 1017 0.88 26.21 14.13
CA GLY A 1017 1.44 26.06 15.47
C GLY A 1017 2.97 26.17 15.55
N VAL A 1018 3.58 27.19 14.92
CA VAL A 1018 5.06 27.32 14.82
C VAL A 1018 5.78 27.28 16.18
N PHE A 1019 5.28 27.96 17.20
CA PHE A 1019 5.87 27.96 18.54
C PHE A 1019 5.11 27.07 19.51
N VAL A 1020 3.78 27.05 19.41
CA VAL A 1020 2.90 26.23 20.25
C VAL A 1020 1.89 25.53 19.34
N ARG A 1021 2.00 24.20 19.29
CA ARG A 1021 1.08 23.31 18.57
C ARG A 1021 -0.11 22.96 19.45
N HIS A 1022 -1.31 22.94 18.89
CA HIS A 1022 -2.56 22.50 19.52
C HIS A 1022 -3.25 21.52 18.59
N PHE A 1023 -3.19 20.24 18.95
CA PHE A 1023 -3.52 19.10 18.09
C PHE A 1023 -5.03 18.80 18.05
N TRP A 1024 -5.86 19.80 17.75
CA TRP A 1024 -7.32 19.62 17.70
C TRP A 1024 -7.83 18.96 16.41
N VAL A 1025 -6.97 18.73 15.41
CA VAL A 1025 -7.26 17.89 14.23
C VAL A 1025 -6.96 16.43 14.55
N ASP A 1026 -5.69 16.10 14.80
CA ASP A 1026 -5.28 14.78 15.28
C ASP A 1026 -4.58 14.89 16.63
N LYS A 1027 -5.38 14.85 17.71
CA LYS A 1027 -4.89 14.77 19.11
C LYS A 1027 -3.92 13.61 19.32
N GLY A 1028 -3.87 12.66 18.40
CA GLY A 1028 -2.95 11.57 18.41
C GLY A 1028 -1.51 11.93 18.03
N LEU A 1029 -1.24 13.01 17.29
CA LEU A 1029 0.14 13.40 16.96
C LEU A 1029 0.92 13.92 18.18
N VAL A 1030 0.24 14.28 19.28
CA VAL A 1030 0.84 14.70 20.57
C VAL A 1030 1.91 13.73 21.07
N ALA A 1031 1.65 12.41 20.99
CA ALA A 1031 2.61 11.42 21.46
C ALA A 1031 3.86 11.33 20.56
N LYS A 1032 3.72 11.54 19.25
CA LYS A 1032 4.89 11.70 18.38
C LYS A 1032 5.63 12.99 18.72
N ASN A 1033 4.94 14.13 18.84
CA ASN A 1033 5.61 15.41 19.08
C ASN A 1033 6.42 15.39 20.39
N LEU A 1034 6.06 14.57 21.39
CA LEU A 1034 6.92 14.31 22.55
C LEU A 1034 8.19 13.51 22.19
N ALA A 1035 8.11 12.47 21.35
CA ALA A 1035 9.29 11.76 20.86
C ALA A 1035 10.21 12.67 20.04
N ASP A 1036 9.65 13.44 19.09
CA ASP A 1036 10.44 14.32 18.23
C ASP A 1036 11.15 15.40 19.08
N ASN A 1037 10.43 16.03 20.02
CA ASN A 1037 10.95 16.99 20.99
C ASN A 1037 12.06 16.44 21.91
N VAL A 1038 12.29 15.13 21.94
CA VAL A 1038 13.40 14.47 22.66
C VAL A 1038 14.49 14.03 21.67
N MET A 1039 14.11 13.31 20.62
CA MET A 1039 15.04 12.72 19.65
C MET A 1039 15.79 13.77 18.82
N GLN A 1040 15.15 14.89 18.47
CA GLN A 1040 15.77 16.01 17.74
C GLN A 1040 17.02 16.57 18.45
N TYR A 1041 17.07 16.47 19.79
CA TYR A 1041 18.17 16.97 20.61
C TYR A 1041 19.06 15.84 21.17
N PHE A 1042 18.52 14.63 21.37
CA PHE A 1042 19.31 13.47 21.79
C PHE A 1042 20.22 12.94 20.67
N LEU A 1043 19.74 12.87 19.42
CA LEU A 1043 20.51 12.31 18.30
C LEU A 1043 21.81 13.09 18.01
N PRO A 1044 21.84 14.44 17.97
CA PRO A 1044 23.09 15.18 17.84
C PRO A 1044 24.12 14.87 18.96
N ARG A 1045 23.66 14.65 20.20
CA ARG A 1045 24.55 14.32 21.33
C ARG A 1045 25.09 12.90 21.27
N LEU A 1046 24.27 11.94 20.84
CA LEU A 1046 24.71 10.58 20.58
C LEU A 1046 25.76 10.56 19.46
N HIS A 1047 25.57 11.39 18.42
CA HIS A 1047 26.53 11.58 17.34
C HIS A 1047 27.83 12.27 17.81
N GLU A 1048 27.76 13.32 18.64
CA GLU A 1048 28.93 13.93 19.29
C GLU A 1048 29.74 12.91 20.10
N ALA A 1049 29.06 12.07 20.90
CA ALA A 1049 29.71 11.03 21.70
C ALA A 1049 30.36 9.93 20.84
N TYR A 1050 29.69 9.50 19.77
CA TYR A 1050 30.24 8.54 18.80
C TYR A 1050 31.48 9.11 18.08
N MET A 1051 31.42 10.38 17.64
CA MET A 1051 32.55 11.05 17.00
C MET A 1051 33.71 11.30 17.97
N GLY A 1052 33.42 11.56 19.25
CA GLY A 1052 34.43 11.69 20.31
C GLY A 1052 35.12 10.37 20.69
N SER A 1053 34.48 9.23 20.41
CA SER A 1053 35.02 7.86 20.60
C SER A 1053 35.45 7.20 19.29
N ALA A 1054 35.48 7.94 18.18
CA ALA A 1054 35.73 7.40 16.84
C ALA A 1054 37.03 6.59 16.72
N SER A 1055 38.09 6.98 17.43
CA SER A 1055 39.38 6.25 17.44
C SER A 1055 39.32 4.87 18.10
N GLU A 1056 38.29 4.58 18.90
CA GLU A 1056 38.09 3.27 19.56
C GLU A 1056 37.12 2.37 18.78
N HIS A 1057 36.36 2.92 17.83
CA HIS A 1057 35.23 2.24 17.19
C HIS A 1057 35.28 2.25 15.65
N ILE A 1058 36.08 3.12 15.03
CA ILE A 1058 36.29 3.19 13.58
C ILE A 1058 37.69 2.67 13.25
N VAL A 1059 37.78 1.48 12.66
CA VAL A 1059 39.02 0.91 12.14
C VAL A 1059 39.19 1.33 10.67
N ASP A 1060 40.04 2.33 10.40
CA ASP A 1060 40.32 2.75 9.02
C ASP A 1060 41.28 1.79 8.31
N ALA A 1061 40.70 0.79 7.64
CA ALA A 1061 41.42 -0.17 6.82
C ALA A 1061 41.77 0.35 5.41
N LYS A 1062 41.53 1.62 5.05
CA LYS A 1062 41.78 2.13 3.68
C LYS A 1062 43.25 2.20 3.26
N GLY A 1063 44.19 1.92 4.18
CA GLY A 1063 45.61 1.67 3.88
C GLY A 1063 45.92 0.25 3.38
N PHE A 1064 44.93 -0.64 3.34
CA PHE A 1064 45.07 -2.05 2.98
C PHE A 1064 44.24 -2.38 1.73
N ARG A 1065 44.75 -3.30 0.92
CA ARG A 1065 44.03 -3.94 -0.18
C ARG A 1065 43.64 -5.36 0.21
N LEU A 1066 42.49 -5.82 -0.30
CA LEU A 1066 42.05 -7.20 -0.12
C LEU A 1066 42.66 -8.08 -1.21
N GLU A 1067 43.25 -9.21 -0.82
CA GLU A 1067 43.65 -10.27 -1.74
C GLU A 1067 43.03 -11.59 -1.28
N GLY A 1068 42.01 -12.05 -2.01
CA GLY A 1068 41.12 -13.11 -1.54
C GLY A 1068 40.34 -12.66 -0.30
N ALA A 1069 40.71 -13.18 0.87
CA ALA A 1069 40.11 -12.86 2.16
C ALA A 1069 41.09 -12.18 3.15
N GLU A 1070 42.33 -11.90 2.74
CA GLU A 1070 43.35 -11.29 3.60
C GLU A 1070 43.54 -9.79 3.32
N LEU A 1071 43.84 -9.04 4.38
CA LEU A 1071 44.16 -7.60 4.35
C LEU A 1071 45.68 -7.42 4.22
N ILE A 1072 46.12 -6.93 3.06
CA ILE A 1072 47.55 -6.70 2.75
C ILE A 1072 47.80 -5.19 2.72
N GLU A 1073 48.82 -4.70 3.44
CA GLU A 1073 49.14 -3.27 3.44
C GLU A 1073 49.59 -2.80 2.05
N MET A 1074 49.06 -1.66 1.61
CA MET A 1074 49.38 -1.07 0.31
C MET A 1074 50.70 -0.29 0.38
N SER A 1075 51.48 -0.32 -0.70
CA SER A 1075 52.65 0.56 -0.84
C SER A 1075 52.22 2.03 -0.99
N GLU A 1076 53.13 2.97 -0.70
CA GLU A 1076 52.83 4.41 -0.81
C GLU A 1076 52.42 4.85 -2.22
N ALA A 1077 52.91 4.17 -3.26
CA ALA A 1077 52.48 4.41 -4.64
C ALA A 1077 51.04 3.95 -4.90
N GLU A 1078 50.62 2.84 -4.29
CA GLU A 1078 49.25 2.33 -4.38
C GLU A 1078 48.28 3.18 -3.52
N LYS A 1079 48.69 3.60 -2.32
CA LYS A 1079 47.93 4.53 -1.44
C LYS A 1079 47.66 5.85 -2.16
N GLU A 1080 48.66 6.39 -2.86
CA GLU A 1080 48.55 7.63 -3.65
C GLU A 1080 47.71 7.44 -4.94
N ALA A 1081 47.71 6.25 -5.55
CA ALA A 1081 46.80 5.91 -6.64
C ALA A 1081 45.34 5.79 -6.15
N ALA A 1082 45.12 5.16 -4.99
CA ALA A 1082 43.80 5.01 -4.38
C ALA A 1082 43.20 6.37 -3.97
N ARG A 1083 44.01 7.30 -3.47
CA ARG A 1083 43.60 8.70 -3.22
C ARG A 1083 43.07 9.38 -4.48
N LYS A 1084 43.70 9.17 -5.63
CA LYS A 1084 43.25 9.69 -6.94
C LYS A 1084 41.98 9.01 -7.48
N GLY A 1085 41.57 7.91 -6.86
CA GLY A 1085 40.33 7.17 -7.15
C GLY A 1085 39.16 7.44 -6.19
N GLN A 1086 39.27 8.40 -5.26
CA GLN A 1086 38.21 8.70 -4.29
C GLN A 1086 36.83 8.90 -4.95
N GLY A 1087 35.78 8.38 -4.31
CA GLY A 1087 34.41 8.35 -4.82
C GLY A 1087 34.10 7.18 -5.76
N LYS A 1088 35.09 6.50 -6.36
CA LYS A 1088 34.86 5.30 -7.20
C LYS A 1088 34.91 4.03 -6.37
N ASN A 1089 34.02 3.09 -6.66
CA ASN A 1089 33.89 1.77 -6.02
C ASN A 1089 33.74 1.80 -4.48
N GLN A 1090 33.17 2.88 -3.93
CA GLN A 1090 32.71 2.88 -2.54
C GLN A 1090 31.27 2.32 -2.47
N LYS A 1091 30.90 1.77 -1.32
CA LYS A 1091 29.57 1.22 -1.10
C LYS A 1091 28.59 2.36 -0.84
N ASP A 1092 28.01 2.88 -1.93
CA ASP A 1092 26.99 3.92 -1.88
C ASP A 1092 25.66 3.32 -1.36
N GLU A 1093 24.95 4.05 -0.49
CA GLU A 1093 23.62 3.66 -0.01
C GLU A 1093 22.49 4.27 -0.86
N GLY A 1094 22.79 5.18 -1.79
CA GLY A 1094 21.86 5.70 -2.79
C GLY A 1094 20.86 6.70 -2.22
N TRP A 1095 21.37 7.87 -1.81
CA TRP A 1095 20.60 9.05 -1.36
C TRP A 1095 20.46 10.11 -2.44
#